data_AF-A0A356JZR0-F1
#
_entry.id   AF-A0A356JZR0-F1
#
_cell.length_a   1.000
_cell.length_b   1.000
_cell.length_c   1.000
_cell.angle_alpha   90.00
_cell.angle_beta   90.00
_cell.angle_gamma   90.00
#
_symmetry.space_group_name_H-M   'P 1'
#
loop_
_entity.id
_entity.type
_entity.pdbx_description
1 polymer ?
#
loop_
_entity_poly.entity_id
_entity_poly.type
_entity_poly.pdbx_seq_one_letter_code
_entity_poly.pdbx_strand_id
1 'polypeptide(L)'
;MKKTAFRIFILTGAMIFTLQNSFAQKRSPAYVWPENTTGDYPYYTQAQADFLCSDINQTTLVITDEKIKKTGINPDNKEKISRYLNETTTPEERARIKTIILDVANPDVEPLFAYDYKMNWAHVYPRNLKNLWLSPKVDVRKFLKEVIDVKIKSMFASTNAPMNSWDCTLFVPENQLPKGMRGIFENPDDPLSRYLLLRFKTKTYSGDVFSAVKLGDKATKLHCNNHVYDERLATIDKLYKKSTCKNINKYYYSCEFCGKCEYNPNHTFSYEFSEDKPEPIEDGRFYGHHFIDHKITKENFIGINSRGERVYWKSCSQCGNNVKDCNSSPKIFNRATFDFALGTGMDGTYEQYMEIITKQWNTVYKDEALENASLEFDGPNSFAVLDKVAKAKVSGKAENDVNWAFQNGLVVEKLFGNDYTAKITKLQCASLAVNLAEKLTGKEITPVSKLAFPDTENIYARKAAAAGIAKPSGAFNPNAILSRQQMATYFYRALQYVKKNSRIKYTPYTPKLEKYSDNAQIAKWAREAMGFMDTLGLIEKPSKKTISPEAPCTIENAIATASKSFYADKIGWYQARTVVEADARFYSSNRTAQHFLDSALSGNDWGGWLRYVYTGGTRIWVTGPRVGSSRDYARHYPTKNPYNGETIYVIAEDFLPIKAD
;
A
#
# COMPACT_ATOMS: atom_id res chain seq x y z
N MET A 1 -48.55 -22.29 3.50
CA MET A 1 -47.56 -21.84 2.49
C MET A 1 -46.85 -20.52 2.85
N LYS A 2 -47.51 -19.53 3.46
CA LYS A 2 -46.90 -18.22 3.85
C LYS A 2 -45.73 -18.27 4.86
N LYS A 3 -45.65 -19.28 5.74
CA LYS A 3 -44.51 -19.45 6.69
C LYS A 3 -43.31 -20.20 6.10
N THR A 4 -43.51 -20.95 5.02
CA THR A 4 -42.49 -21.84 4.45
C THR A 4 -41.62 -21.12 3.42
N ALA A 5 -42.22 -20.30 2.55
CA ALA A 5 -41.47 -19.43 1.63
C ALA A 5 -40.57 -18.41 2.36
N PHE A 6 -41.06 -17.90 3.50
CA PHE A 6 -40.33 -16.96 4.35
C PHE A 6 -39.14 -17.58 5.08
N ARG A 7 -39.25 -18.84 5.52
CA ARG A 7 -38.12 -19.60 6.09
C ARG A 7 -37.09 -19.98 5.02
N ILE A 8 -37.54 -20.27 3.80
CA ILE A 8 -36.66 -20.60 2.67
C ILE A 8 -35.84 -19.36 2.27
N PHE A 9 -36.42 -18.15 2.25
CA PHE A 9 -35.68 -16.90 1.95
C PHE A 9 -34.64 -16.54 3.02
N ILE A 10 -34.95 -16.79 4.30
CA ILE A 10 -33.99 -16.65 5.40
C ILE A 10 -32.82 -17.65 5.23
N LEU A 11 -33.10 -18.86 4.76
CA LEU A 11 -32.09 -19.90 4.53
C LEU A 11 -31.29 -19.72 3.23
N THR A 12 -31.87 -19.21 2.15
CA THR A 12 -31.16 -18.95 0.87
C THR A 12 -30.41 -17.63 0.89
N GLY A 13 -30.93 -16.58 1.55
CA GLY A 13 -30.16 -15.35 1.83
C GLY A 13 -28.99 -15.62 2.77
N ALA A 14 -29.19 -16.48 3.79
CA ALA A 14 -28.10 -16.97 4.62
C ALA A 14 -27.14 -17.86 3.83
N MET A 15 -27.60 -18.77 2.95
CA MET A 15 -26.72 -19.63 2.13
C MET A 15 -25.90 -18.86 1.10
N ILE A 16 -26.46 -17.87 0.41
CA ILE A 16 -25.74 -17.08 -0.61
C ILE A 16 -24.68 -16.17 0.04
N PHE A 17 -24.93 -15.64 1.25
CA PHE A 17 -23.92 -14.91 2.03
C PHE A 17 -22.96 -15.80 2.82
N THR A 18 -23.37 -16.99 3.28
CA THR A 18 -22.46 -17.96 3.94
C THR A 18 -21.57 -18.70 2.94
N LEU A 19 -21.99 -18.87 1.68
CA LEU A 19 -21.14 -19.37 0.59
C LEU A 19 -20.04 -18.39 0.19
N GLN A 20 -20.21 -17.08 0.42
CA GLN A 20 -19.11 -16.10 0.31
C GLN A 20 -18.17 -16.09 1.54
N ASN A 21 -18.49 -16.81 2.62
CA ASN A 21 -17.85 -16.62 3.95
C ASN A 21 -17.25 -17.89 4.59
N SER A 22 -17.06 -18.97 3.82
CA SER A 22 -16.62 -20.27 4.37
C SER A 22 -15.10 -20.47 4.36
N PHE A 23 -14.34 -19.56 4.96
CA PHE A 23 -12.95 -19.86 5.35
C PHE A 23 -12.62 -19.20 6.70
N ALA A 24 -12.98 -19.86 7.80
CA ALA A 24 -12.37 -19.58 9.10
C ALA A 24 -10.88 -19.97 9.02
N GLN A 25 -9.97 -18.99 9.09
CA GLN A 25 -8.53 -19.20 8.89
C GLN A 25 -7.76 -19.15 10.21
N LYS A 26 -6.96 -20.19 10.45
CA LYS A 26 -6.12 -20.35 11.65
C LYS A 26 -5.09 -19.22 11.75
N ARG A 27 -5.10 -18.50 12.87
CA ARG A 27 -4.05 -17.55 13.24
C ARG A 27 -2.72 -18.28 13.36
N SER A 28 -1.70 -17.71 12.74
CA SER A 28 -0.45 -17.59 13.48
C SER A 28 -0.66 -16.44 14.47
N PRO A 29 -0.26 -16.58 15.76
CA PRO A 29 -0.43 -15.54 16.76
C PRO A 29 -0.04 -14.20 16.15
N ALA A 30 -0.96 -13.24 16.17
CA ALA A 30 -0.65 -11.91 15.73
C ALA A 30 0.67 -11.48 16.39
N TYR A 31 1.59 -10.95 15.57
CA TYR A 31 2.90 -10.34 15.88
C TYR A 31 4.16 -11.10 15.50
N VAL A 32 4.09 -12.41 15.35
CA VAL A 32 5.25 -13.18 14.89
C VAL A 32 5.07 -13.36 13.38
N TRP A 33 5.98 -12.75 12.61
CA TRP A 33 6.22 -13.23 11.24
C TRP A 33 6.29 -14.76 11.29
N PRO A 34 5.88 -15.51 10.25
CA PRO A 34 6.45 -16.83 10.11
C PRO A 34 7.97 -16.64 10.19
N GLU A 35 8.59 -17.16 11.25
CA GLU A 35 10.05 -17.25 11.30
C GLU A 35 10.41 -17.87 9.96
N ASN A 36 11.21 -17.15 9.16
CA ASN A 36 11.64 -17.70 7.89
C ASN A 36 12.42 -18.97 8.22
N THR A 37 11.77 -20.12 8.07
CA THR A 37 12.25 -21.45 8.48
C THR A 37 13.37 -21.96 7.58
N THR A 38 13.93 -21.13 6.69
CA THR A 38 14.87 -21.58 5.66
C THR A 38 16.21 -20.84 5.55
N GLY A 39 16.44 -19.74 6.29
CA GLY A 39 17.76 -19.09 6.33
C GLY A 39 18.14 -18.29 5.06
N ASP A 40 18.96 -17.25 5.26
CA ASP A 40 19.74 -16.47 4.27
C ASP A 40 18.94 -15.76 3.15
N TYR A 41 18.39 -14.54 3.25
CA TYR A 41 18.73 -13.29 3.95
C TYR A 41 17.44 -12.63 4.48
N PRO A 42 17.37 -12.16 5.74
CA PRO A 42 16.14 -11.57 6.29
C PRO A 42 15.87 -10.12 5.86
N TYR A 43 16.79 -9.50 5.11
CA TYR A 43 16.72 -8.11 4.60
C TYR A 43 17.81 -7.84 3.55
N TYR A 44 17.67 -6.77 2.77
CA TYR A 44 18.80 -6.20 2.02
C TYR A 44 19.59 -5.22 2.88
N THR A 45 20.91 -5.30 2.82
CA THR A 45 21.77 -4.17 3.17
C THR A 45 21.50 -3.00 2.23
N GLN A 46 21.85 -1.78 2.64
CA GLN A 46 21.67 -0.61 1.78
C GLN A 46 22.45 -0.76 0.46
N ALA A 47 23.67 -1.31 0.50
CA ALA A 47 24.49 -1.53 -0.71
C ALA A 47 23.86 -2.53 -1.69
N GLN A 48 23.35 -3.67 -1.20
CA GLN A 48 22.63 -4.65 -2.05
C GLN A 48 21.38 -4.03 -2.67
N ALA A 49 20.62 -3.32 -1.85
CA ALA A 49 19.42 -2.63 -2.28
C ALA A 49 19.76 -1.57 -3.35
N ASP A 50 20.79 -0.77 -3.15
CA ASP A 50 21.22 0.31 -4.06
C ASP A 50 21.69 -0.26 -5.40
N PHE A 51 22.41 -1.38 -5.36
CA PHE A 51 22.88 -2.08 -6.56
C PHE A 51 21.74 -2.51 -7.47
N LEU A 52 20.65 -3.04 -6.91
CA LEU A 52 19.47 -3.55 -7.62
C LEU A 52 18.46 -2.45 -8.01
N CYS A 53 18.54 -1.26 -7.41
CA CYS A 53 17.55 -0.22 -7.60
C CYS A 53 17.81 0.57 -8.88
N SER A 54 16.91 0.47 -9.86
CA SER A 54 17.01 1.19 -11.15
C SER A 54 16.93 2.71 -11.02
N ASP A 55 16.53 3.27 -9.88
CA ASP A 55 16.57 4.72 -9.69
C ASP A 55 17.95 5.22 -9.27
N ILE A 56 18.78 4.33 -8.70
CA ILE A 56 20.13 4.63 -8.23
C ILE A 56 21.17 4.14 -9.22
N ASN A 57 21.05 2.89 -9.67
CA ASN A 57 21.98 2.25 -10.58
C ASN A 57 21.29 1.92 -11.91
N GLN A 58 21.55 2.73 -12.93
CA GLN A 58 20.84 2.72 -14.20
C GLN A 58 21.72 2.10 -15.29
N THR A 59 21.15 1.19 -16.07
CA THR A 59 21.82 0.62 -17.25
C THR A 59 21.15 1.10 -18.53
N THR A 60 21.97 1.52 -19.49
CA THR A 60 21.58 1.75 -20.88
C THR A 60 21.98 0.53 -21.70
N LEU A 61 21.01 -0.16 -22.27
CA LEU A 61 21.26 -1.29 -23.17
C LEU A 61 21.21 -0.83 -24.62
N VAL A 62 22.27 -1.14 -25.37
CA VAL A 62 22.34 -0.87 -26.81
C VAL A 62 22.28 -2.18 -27.56
N ILE A 63 21.22 -2.38 -28.34
CA ILE A 63 21.00 -3.58 -29.17
C ILE A 63 21.22 -3.20 -30.64
N THR A 64 22.12 -3.91 -31.31
CA THR A 64 22.44 -3.71 -32.73
C THR A 64 22.45 -5.05 -33.47
N ASP A 65 22.24 -5.04 -34.79
CA ASP A 65 22.32 -6.24 -35.61
C ASP A 65 23.67 -6.97 -35.45
N GLU A 66 24.76 -6.21 -35.34
CA GLU A 66 26.10 -6.77 -35.14
C GLU A 66 26.23 -7.50 -33.79
N LYS A 67 25.66 -6.93 -32.72
CA LYS A 67 25.69 -7.58 -31.39
C LYS A 67 24.85 -8.84 -31.37
N ILE A 68 23.68 -8.84 -32.01
CA ILE A 68 22.84 -10.03 -32.14
C ILE A 68 23.58 -11.14 -32.91
N LYS A 69 24.22 -10.80 -34.03
CA LYS A 69 25.02 -11.76 -34.81
C LYS A 69 26.15 -12.38 -33.98
N LYS A 70 26.82 -11.59 -33.14
CA LYS A 70 27.94 -12.06 -32.30
C LYS A 70 27.52 -13.09 -31.25
N THR A 71 26.25 -13.15 -30.85
CA THR A 71 25.75 -14.20 -29.93
C THR A 71 25.35 -15.49 -30.65
N GLY A 72 25.43 -15.53 -31.99
CA GLY A 72 25.01 -16.69 -32.79
C GLY A 72 23.49 -16.74 -33.06
N ILE A 73 22.74 -15.71 -32.69
CA ILE A 73 21.31 -15.60 -33.01
C ILE A 73 21.15 -15.19 -34.48
N ASN A 74 20.28 -15.90 -35.21
CA ASN A 74 19.91 -15.52 -36.57
C ASN A 74 19.17 -14.14 -36.55
N PRO A 75 19.68 -13.10 -37.24
CA PRO A 75 19.06 -11.77 -37.29
C PRO A 75 17.67 -11.73 -37.95
N ASP A 76 17.29 -12.77 -38.68
CA ASP A 76 15.97 -12.92 -39.31
C ASP A 76 14.99 -13.71 -38.41
N ASN A 77 15.44 -14.15 -37.22
CA ASN A 77 14.58 -14.79 -36.24
C ASN A 77 13.54 -13.80 -35.69
N LYS A 78 12.28 -14.24 -35.59
CA LYS A 78 11.16 -13.48 -35.03
C LYS A 78 11.22 -13.28 -33.52
N GLU A 79 12.17 -13.90 -32.81
CA GLU A 79 12.40 -13.79 -31.37
C GLU A 79 13.82 -13.31 -31.04
N LYS A 80 14.44 -12.52 -31.94
CA LYS A 80 15.85 -12.17 -31.82
C LYS A 80 16.13 -11.23 -30.64
N ILE A 81 15.23 -10.30 -30.32
CA ILE A 81 15.39 -9.37 -29.20
C ILE A 81 15.21 -10.12 -27.88
N SER A 82 14.19 -10.98 -27.74
CA SER A 82 14.02 -11.81 -26.52
C SER A 82 15.21 -12.73 -26.28
N ARG A 83 15.67 -13.46 -27.30
CA ARG A 83 16.83 -14.34 -27.18
C ARG A 83 18.08 -13.56 -26.82
N TYR A 84 18.31 -12.41 -27.46
CA TYR A 84 19.45 -11.55 -27.14
C TYR A 84 19.40 -11.11 -25.67
N LEU A 85 18.26 -10.61 -25.19
CA LEU A 85 18.10 -10.23 -23.78
C LEU A 85 18.38 -11.41 -22.84
N ASN A 86 17.86 -12.60 -23.13
CA ASN A 86 18.08 -13.78 -22.30
C ASN A 86 19.53 -14.27 -22.29
N GLU A 87 20.20 -14.24 -23.44
CA GLU A 87 21.57 -14.75 -23.59
C GLU A 87 22.62 -13.75 -23.06
N THR A 88 22.35 -12.45 -23.08
CA THR A 88 23.34 -11.42 -22.73
C THR A 88 23.11 -10.72 -21.39
N THR A 89 22.01 -11.00 -20.69
CA THR A 89 21.72 -10.35 -19.41
C THR A 89 21.20 -11.34 -18.38
N THR A 90 21.46 -11.04 -17.12
CA THR A 90 20.82 -11.68 -15.95
C THR A 90 19.50 -10.97 -15.60
N PRO A 91 18.57 -11.61 -14.86
CA PRO A 91 17.36 -10.95 -14.38
C PRO A 91 17.64 -9.69 -13.52
N GLU A 92 18.71 -9.69 -12.73
CA GLU A 92 19.17 -8.56 -11.92
C GLU A 92 19.64 -7.39 -12.80
N GLU A 93 20.38 -7.68 -13.87
CA GLU A 93 20.78 -6.66 -14.85
C GLU A 93 19.56 -6.08 -15.57
N ARG A 94 18.61 -6.93 -15.97
CA ARG A 94 17.36 -6.48 -16.61
C ARG A 94 16.51 -5.59 -15.71
N ALA A 95 16.53 -5.83 -14.40
CA ALA A 95 15.87 -4.96 -13.43
C ALA A 95 16.45 -3.53 -13.42
N ARG A 96 17.70 -3.32 -13.87
CA ARG A 96 18.36 -2.00 -13.89
C ARG A 96 18.29 -1.29 -15.23
N ILE A 97 17.83 -1.98 -16.27
CA ILE A 97 17.68 -1.38 -17.61
C ILE A 97 16.60 -0.31 -17.54
N LYS A 98 17.04 0.95 -17.67
CA LYS A 98 16.16 2.13 -17.68
C LYS A 98 16.07 2.77 -19.06
N THR A 99 17.10 2.54 -19.90
CA THR A 99 17.16 3.02 -21.27
C THR A 99 17.52 1.89 -22.21
N ILE A 100 16.81 1.78 -23.32
CA ILE A 100 17.17 0.90 -24.44
C ILE A 100 17.34 1.73 -25.70
N ILE A 101 18.40 1.44 -26.46
CA ILE A 101 18.60 1.93 -27.83
C ILE A 101 18.47 0.73 -28.77
N LEU A 102 17.46 0.76 -29.64
CA LEU A 102 17.21 -0.24 -30.67
C LEU A 102 17.74 0.25 -32.01
N ASP A 103 18.88 -0.30 -32.41
CA ASP A 103 19.53 -0.07 -33.71
C ASP A 103 19.54 -1.35 -34.56
N VAL A 104 18.34 -1.86 -34.83
CA VAL A 104 18.08 -3.17 -35.47
C VAL A 104 16.96 -3.00 -36.48
N ALA A 105 17.09 -3.61 -37.65
CA ALA A 105 15.98 -3.66 -38.63
C ALA A 105 14.94 -4.72 -38.22
N ASN A 106 13.64 -4.40 -38.34
CA ASN A 106 12.53 -5.31 -37.99
C ASN A 106 12.68 -5.97 -36.59
N PRO A 107 12.80 -5.21 -35.50
CA PRO A 107 12.88 -5.78 -34.16
C PRO A 107 11.55 -6.43 -33.77
N ASP A 108 11.59 -7.58 -33.09
CA ASP A 108 10.43 -8.15 -32.43
C ASP A 108 10.05 -7.32 -31.20
N VAL A 109 8.77 -6.99 -31.15
CA VAL A 109 8.19 -5.99 -30.25
C VAL A 109 7.70 -6.61 -28.95
N GLU A 110 7.15 -7.83 -29.01
CA GLU A 110 6.57 -8.53 -27.87
C GLU A 110 7.48 -8.56 -26.61
N PRO A 111 8.79 -8.87 -26.70
CA PRO A 111 9.71 -8.96 -25.56
C PRO A 111 10.02 -7.63 -24.85
N LEU A 112 9.57 -6.52 -25.43
CA LEU A 112 9.70 -5.19 -24.85
C LEU A 112 8.41 -4.76 -24.13
N PHE A 113 7.26 -5.39 -24.44
CA PHE A 113 5.95 -4.78 -24.13
C PHE A 113 4.88 -5.69 -23.53
N ALA A 114 4.87 -7.01 -23.78
CA ALA A 114 3.79 -7.86 -23.25
C ALA A 114 4.27 -9.04 -22.46
N TYR A 115 3.62 -9.22 -21.32
CA TYR A 115 3.52 -10.48 -20.62
C TYR A 115 2.43 -11.33 -21.30
N ASP A 116 2.81 -12.42 -21.96
CA ASP A 116 1.87 -13.51 -22.23
C ASP A 116 1.77 -14.38 -20.96
N TYR A 117 0.56 -14.47 -20.39
CA TYR A 117 0.30 -15.33 -19.23
C TYR A 117 0.47 -16.82 -19.56
N LYS A 118 0.44 -17.19 -20.85
CA LYS A 118 0.61 -18.58 -21.30
C LYS A 118 2.08 -18.99 -21.45
N MET A 119 3.02 -18.06 -21.68
CA MET A 119 4.41 -18.41 -22.05
C MET A 119 5.47 -18.19 -20.97
N ASN A 120 5.11 -17.78 -19.74
CA ASN A 120 6.04 -17.68 -18.61
C ASN A 120 7.29 -16.80 -18.87
N TRP A 121 7.23 -15.83 -19.79
CA TRP A 121 8.39 -15.00 -20.20
C TRP A 121 8.70 -13.85 -19.23
N ALA A 122 8.10 -13.79 -18.03
CA ALA A 122 8.26 -12.68 -17.09
C ALA A 122 9.72 -12.32 -16.75
N HIS A 123 10.65 -13.27 -16.92
CA HIS A 123 12.08 -13.10 -16.68
C HIS A 123 12.81 -12.37 -17.81
N VAL A 124 12.23 -12.19 -19.00
CA VAL A 124 12.90 -11.63 -20.20
C VAL A 124 12.79 -10.09 -20.29
N TYR A 125 11.79 -9.48 -19.65
CA TYR A 125 11.41 -8.08 -19.89
C TYR A 125 12.18 -7.06 -19.02
N PRO A 126 12.64 -5.93 -19.60
CA PRO A 126 13.20 -4.80 -18.86
C PRO A 126 12.08 -3.96 -18.25
N ARG A 127 11.49 -4.44 -17.15
CA ARG A 127 10.27 -3.85 -16.55
C ARG A 127 10.44 -2.42 -16.03
N ASN A 128 11.67 -1.98 -15.75
CA ASN A 128 12.00 -0.62 -15.29
C ASN A 128 12.33 0.37 -16.41
N LEU A 129 12.07 -0.01 -17.67
CA LEU A 129 12.30 0.84 -18.83
C LEU A 129 11.54 2.17 -18.70
N LYS A 130 12.27 3.28 -18.82
CA LYS A 130 11.73 4.65 -18.87
C LYS A 130 12.01 5.34 -20.21
N ASN A 131 13.01 4.88 -20.95
CA ASN A 131 13.39 5.48 -22.22
C ASN A 131 13.63 4.40 -23.27
N LEU A 132 12.89 4.44 -24.37
CA LEU A 132 13.11 3.57 -25.52
C LEU A 132 13.43 4.40 -26.75
N TRP A 133 14.64 4.26 -27.27
CA TRP A 133 15.12 4.98 -28.44
C TRP A 133 15.12 4.06 -29.65
N LEU A 134 14.39 4.46 -30.69
CA LEU A 134 14.39 3.78 -31.99
C LEU A 134 15.34 4.51 -32.93
N SER A 135 16.29 3.78 -33.53
CA SER A 135 17.14 4.30 -34.60
C SER A 135 16.36 4.49 -35.91
N PRO A 136 16.92 5.19 -36.91
CA PRO A 136 16.36 5.23 -38.27
C PRO A 136 16.26 3.87 -38.98
N LYS A 137 16.88 2.80 -38.47
CA LYS A 137 16.75 1.45 -39.06
C LYS A 137 15.42 0.76 -38.70
N VAL A 138 14.76 1.21 -37.63
CA VAL A 138 13.48 0.64 -37.18
C VAL A 138 12.36 1.26 -38.00
N ASP A 139 11.57 0.47 -38.72
CA ASP A 139 10.31 0.95 -39.30
C ASP A 139 9.33 1.28 -38.16
N VAL A 140 9.25 2.58 -37.81
CA VAL A 140 8.43 3.07 -36.70
C VAL A 140 6.96 2.74 -36.90
N ARG A 141 6.44 2.78 -38.14
CA ARG A 141 5.03 2.51 -38.40
C ARG A 141 4.71 1.04 -38.17
N LYS A 142 5.55 0.14 -38.66
CA LYS A 142 5.43 -1.30 -38.42
C LYS A 142 5.57 -1.63 -36.93
N PHE A 143 6.58 -1.04 -36.28
CA PHE A 143 6.82 -1.20 -34.85
C PHE A 143 5.58 -0.85 -34.01
N LEU A 144 4.96 0.31 -34.26
CA LEU A 144 3.77 0.74 -33.53
C LEU A 144 2.54 -0.15 -33.78
N LYS A 145 2.39 -0.71 -34.99
CA LYS A 145 1.35 -1.70 -35.28
C LYS A 145 1.52 -2.97 -34.44
N GLU A 146 2.73 -3.51 -34.41
CA GLU A 146 3.03 -4.69 -33.60
C GLU A 146 2.80 -4.43 -32.11
N VAL A 147 3.10 -3.22 -31.61
CA VAL A 147 2.80 -2.84 -30.21
C VAL A 147 1.30 -2.94 -29.93
N ILE A 148 0.47 -2.50 -30.86
CA ILE A 148 -0.99 -2.55 -30.73
C ILE A 148 -1.49 -3.98 -30.79
N ASP A 149 -1.02 -4.79 -31.75
CA ASP A 149 -1.39 -6.21 -31.85
C ASP A 149 -1.07 -6.97 -30.57
N VAL A 150 0.11 -6.70 -30.00
CA VAL A 150 0.56 -7.26 -28.72
C VAL A 150 -0.35 -6.81 -27.57
N LYS A 151 -0.78 -5.55 -27.55
CA LYS A 151 -1.69 -5.01 -26.53
C LYS A 151 -3.12 -5.54 -26.63
N ILE A 152 -3.65 -5.73 -27.84
CA ILE A 152 -4.97 -6.34 -28.06
C ILE A 152 -5.02 -7.75 -27.47
N LYS A 153 -3.92 -8.48 -27.57
CA LYS A 153 -3.79 -9.82 -26.98
C LYS A 153 -3.51 -9.80 -25.48
N SER A 154 -3.12 -8.66 -24.90
CA SER A 154 -2.74 -8.55 -23.49
C SER A 154 -3.88 -8.01 -22.64
N MET A 155 -4.27 -8.80 -21.64
CA MET A 155 -5.31 -8.46 -20.68
C MET A 155 -4.90 -7.33 -19.69
N PHE A 156 -3.71 -6.72 -19.82
CA PHE A 156 -3.10 -5.81 -18.84
C PHE A 156 -2.89 -4.36 -19.34
N ALA A 157 -3.66 -3.91 -20.33
CA ALA A 157 -3.53 -2.56 -20.88
C ALA A 157 -3.68 -1.42 -19.85
N SER A 158 -4.38 -1.67 -18.73
CA SER A 158 -4.67 -0.73 -17.63
C SER A 158 -3.63 -0.72 -16.50
N THR A 159 -2.36 -1.07 -16.75
CA THR A 159 -1.29 -1.12 -15.74
C THR A 159 -0.24 -0.01 -15.92
N ASN A 160 0.64 0.17 -14.94
CA ASN A 160 1.81 1.08 -15.01
C ASN A 160 3.01 0.49 -15.78
N ALA A 161 2.82 -0.56 -16.60
CA ALA A 161 3.91 -1.09 -17.41
C ALA A 161 4.49 0.02 -18.31
N PRO A 162 5.79 0.00 -18.64
CA PRO A 162 6.47 1.06 -19.38
C PRO A 162 5.66 1.62 -20.55
N MET A 163 5.03 0.77 -21.35
CA MET A 163 4.33 1.21 -22.56
C MET A 163 2.81 1.18 -22.46
N ASN A 164 2.29 1.05 -21.24
CA ASN A 164 0.88 1.25 -20.91
C ASN A 164 0.65 2.51 -20.05
N SER A 165 1.71 3.26 -19.77
CA SER A 165 1.68 4.46 -18.93
C SER A 165 2.55 5.58 -19.50
N TRP A 166 2.35 6.79 -19.00
CA TRP A 166 3.18 7.96 -19.32
C TRP A 166 4.63 7.86 -18.81
N ASP A 167 4.94 6.83 -18.02
CA ASP A 167 6.22 6.65 -17.35
C ASP A 167 7.37 6.30 -18.29
N CYS A 168 7.09 5.69 -19.45
CA CYS A 168 8.12 5.48 -20.47
C CYS A 168 7.95 6.45 -21.63
N THR A 169 9.08 7.01 -22.07
CA THR A 169 9.17 7.84 -23.28
C THR A 169 9.70 7.01 -24.44
N LEU A 170 8.94 6.96 -25.53
CA LEU A 170 9.40 6.48 -26.83
C LEU A 170 10.04 7.65 -27.59
N PHE A 171 11.28 7.46 -28.03
CA PHE A 171 12.03 8.43 -28.83
C PHE A 171 12.16 7.90 -30.26
N VAL A 172 11.67 8.68 -31.23
CA VAL A 172 11.63 8.28 -32.64
C VAL A 172 12.33 9.30 -33.55
N PRO A 173 12.87 8.88 -34.70
CA PRO A 173 13.36 9.81 -35.71
C PRO A 173 12.23 10.71 -36.22
N GLU A 174 12.44 12.02 -36.29
CA GLU A 174 11.40 12.98 -36.66
C GLU A 174 10.82 12.75 -38.07
N ASN A 175 11.62 12.20 -38.97
CA ASN A 175 11.23 11.91 -40.36
C ASN A 175 10.41 10.62 -40.52
N GLN A 176 10.31 9.79 -39.47
CA GLN A 176 9.58 8.52 -39.52
C GLN A 176 8.29 8.52 -38.70
N LEU A 177 8.04 9.57 -37.92
CA LEU A 177 6.81 9.65 -37.15
C LEU A 177 5.64 10.04 -38.08
N PRO A 178 4.59 9.22 -38.19
CA PRO A 178 3.50 9.50 -39.12
C PRO A 178 2.73 10.76 -38.72
N LYS A 179 2.23 11.52 -39.71
CA LYS A 179 1.33 12.65 -39.48
C LYS A 179 -0.02 12.13 -38.96
N GLY A 180 -0.34 12.42 -37.71
CA GLY A 180 -1.58 11.97 -37.04
C GLY A 180 -1.51 10.51 -36.61
N MET A 181 -1.26 10.25 -35.32
CA MET A 181 -1.25 8.88 -34.79
C MET A 181 -2.62 8.19 -34.86
N ARG A 182 -3.72 8.95 -34.81
CA ARG A 182 -5.11 8.45 -34.86
C ARG A 182 -5.44 7.71 -36.17
N GLY A 183 -5.03 8.27 -37.32
CA GLY A 183 -5.34 7.73 -38.65
C GLY A 183 -4.58 6.46 -39.06
N ILE A 184 -3.64 5.96 -38.25
CA ILE A 184 -2.96 4.68 -38.54
C ILE A 184 -3.83 3.48 -38.08
N PHE A 185 -4.78 3.67 -37.16
CA PHE A 185 -5.27 2.59 -36.30
C PHE A 185 -6.81 2.53 -36.11
N GLU A 186 -7.60 3.16 -36.97
CA GLU A 186 -9.06 3.11 -36.85
C GLU A 186 -9.61 1.71 -37.20
N ASN A 187 -9.94 0.92 -36.18
CA ASN A 187 -11.04 -0.04 -36.23
C ASN A 187 -12.13 0.41 -35.24
N PRO A 188 -13.09 1.23 -35.68
CA PRO A 188 -14.11 1.82 -34.81
C PRO A 188 -15.13 0.81 -34.26
N ASP A 189 -15.16 -0.41 -34.79
CA ASP A 189 -16.16 -1.45 -34.52
C ASP A 189 -15.79 -2.41 -33.39
N ASP A 190 -14.55 -2.35 -32.87
CA ASP A 190 -14.13 -3.14 -31.72
C ASP A 190 -14.12 -2.29 -30.44
N PRO A 191 -14.95 -2.62 -29.42
CA PRO A 191 -14.97 -1.93 -28.14
C PRO A 191 -13.59 -1.81 -27.52
N LEU A 192 -12.73 -2.84 -27.60
CA LEU A 192 -11.38 -2.86 -27.02
C LEU A 192 -10.39 -1.96 -27.78
N SER A 193 -10.58 -1.77 -29.09
CA SER A 193 -9.71 -0.94 -29.92
C SER A 193 -9.74 0.55 -29.52
N ARG A 194 -10.87 1.06 -29.00
CA ARG A 194 -10.96 2.41 -28.42
C ARG A 194 -10.18 2.57 -27.11
N TYR A 195 -9.88 1.48 -26.41
CA TYR A 195 -9.11 1.53 -25.18
C TYR A 195 -7.61 1.37 -25.43
N LEU A 196 -7.16 0.83 -26.56
CA LEU A 196 -5.79 0.30 -26.73
C LEU A 196 -4.84 1.19 -27.54
N LEU A 197 -5.24 2.42 -27.86
CA LEU A 197 -4.35 3.41 -28.48
C LEU A 197 -3.10 3.67 -27.61
N LEU A 198 -2.02 4.15 -28.23
CA LEU A 198 -0.68 4.25 -27.64
C LEU A 198 -0.69 5.09 -26.33
N ARG A 199 -0.63 4.41 -25.18
CA ARG A 199 -0.78 5.00 -23.84
C ARG A 199 0.49 5.61 -23.23
N PHE A 200 1.48 6.02 -24.04
CA PHE A 200 2.81 6.42 -23.57
C PHE A 200 3.32 7.72 -24.19
N LYS A 201 4.34 8.32 -23.58
CA LYS A 201 4.93 9.58 -24.02
C LYS A 201 5.77 9.39 -25.27
N THR A 202 5.61 10.25 -26.27
CA THR A 202 6.42 10.21 -27.50
C THR A 202 7.17 11.51 -27.73
N LYS A 203 8.46 11.41 -28.04
CA LYS A 203 9.32 12.52 -28.46
C LYS A 203 10.04 12.20 -29.77
N THR A 204 10.32 13.22 -30.55
CA THR A 204 11.11 13.10 -31.78
C THR A 204 12.53 13.61 -31.57
N TYR A 205 13.48 13.11 -32.36
CA TYR A 205 14.84 13.63 -32.45
C TYR A 205 15.31 13.70 -33.92
N SER A 206 16.36 14.48 -34.16
CA SER A 206 17.02 14.65 -35.47
C SER A 206 18.42 14.04 -35.45
N GLY A 207 18.90 13.55 -36.59
CA GLY A 207 20.27 13.04 -36.74
C GLY A 207 20.47 11.62 -36.22
N ASP A 208 21.69 11.33 -35.76
CA ASP A 208 22.10 10.01 -35.26
C ASP A 208 21.54 9.72 -33.84
N VAL A 209 21.05 8.49 -33.63
CA VAL A 209 20.42 8.06 -32.37
C VAL A 209 21.40 8.08 -31.20
N PHE A 210 22.66 7.68 -31.41
CA PHE A 210 23.65 7.61 -30.33
C PHE A 210 24.05 9.00 -29.85
N SER A 211 24.14 9.94 -30.79
CA SER A 211 24.39 11.36 -30.52
C SER A 211 23.20 12.00 -29.79
N ALA A 212 21.96 11.71 -30.25
CA ALA A 212 20.75 12.21 -29.61
C ALA A 212 20.60 11.69 -28.16
N VAL A 213 20.87 10.41 -27.91
CA VAL A 213 20.77 9.82 -26.56
C VAL A 213 21.73 10.51 -25.58
N LYS A 214 22.96 10.83 -26.00
CA LYS A 214 23.94 11.54 -25.16
C LYS A 214 23.45 12.93 -24.74
N LEU A 215 22.72 13.61 -25.61
CA LEU A 215 22.12 14.92 -25.34
C LEU A 215 20.79 14.82 -24.58
N GLY A 216 20.16 13.63 -24.59
CA GLY A 216 18.90 13.35 -23.91
C GLY A 216 17.81 14.32 -24.33
N ASP A 217 17.11 14.88 -23.35
CA ASP A 217 15.97 15.77 -23.59
C ASP A 217 16.31 17.00 -24.47
N LYS A 218 17.56 17.48 -24.46
CA LYS A 218 17.99 18.64 -25.26
C LYS A 218 17.97 18.40 -26.77
N ALA A 219 18.12 17.15 -27.21
CA ALA A 219 18.08 16.79 -28.63
C ALA A 219 16.68 16.40 -29.11
N THR A 220 15.67 16.55 -28.25
CA THR A 220 14.34 16.00 -28.50
C THR A 220 13.26 17.06 -28.45
N LYS A 221 12.19 16.86 -29.22
CA LYS A 221 11.00 17.70 -29.19
C LYS A 221 9.79 16.84 -28.87
N LEU A 222 8.85 17.40 -28.11
CA LEU A 222 7.55 16.74 -27.96
C LEU A 222 6.88 16.71 -29.34
N HIS A 223 6.32 15.58 -29.74
CA HIS A 223 5.71 15.47 -31.06
C HIS A 223 4.52 16.44 -31.24
N CYS A 224 3.75 16.64 -30.18
CA CYS A 224 2.51 17.40 -30.20
C CYS A 224 2.69 18.75 -29.48
N ASN A 225 2.54 19.85 -30.24
CA ASN A 225 2.62 21.21 -29.71
C ASN A 225 1.25 21.86 -29.43
N ASN A 226 0.17 21.31 -30.00
CA ASN A 226 -1.21 21.70 -29.75
C ASN A 226 -1.97 20.49 -29.23
N HIS A 227 -2.28 20.46 -27.93
CA HIS A 227 -2.93 19.31 -27.31
C HIS A 227 -4.45 19.33 -27.54
N VAL A 228 -5.01 18.18 -27.92
CA VAL A 228 -6.46 17.95 -28.03
C VAL A 228 -6.82 16.87 -27.03
N TYR A 229 -7.37 17.26 -25.87
CA TYR A 229 -7.62 16.37 -24.74
C TYR A 229 -9.01 15.69 -24.80
N ASP A 230 -9.33 15.00 -25.88
CA ASP A 230 -10.62 14.32 -26.09
C ASP A 230 -10.57 12.81 -25.78
N GLU A 231 -9.37 12.24 -25.62
CA GLU A 231 -9.19 10.80 -25.49
C GLU A 231 -9.46 10.29 -24.06
N ARG A 232 -10.34 9.29 -23.96
CA ARG A 232 -10.73 8.64 -22.69
C ARG A 232 -9.82 7.44 -22.39
N LEU A 233 -8.74 7.66 -21.61
CA LEU A 233 -7.82 6.59 -21.18
C LEU A 233 -7.90 6.33 -19.67
N ALA A 234 -8.38 5.13 -19.28
CA ALA A 234 -8.26 4.66 -17.89
C ALA A 234 -6.95 3.90 -17.65
N THR A 235 -5.98 4.60 -17.07
CA THR A 235 -4.75 4.02 -16.53
C THR A 235 -4.47 4.61 -15.15
N ILE A 236 -3.65 3.90 -14.37
CA ILE A 236 -3.36 4.23 -12.97
C ILE A 236 -2.63 5.58 -12.80
N ASP A 237 -1.83 5.98 -13.77
CA ASP A 237 -1.13 7.27 -13.85
C ASP A 237 -2.04 8.45 -14.24
N LYS A 238 -3.26 8.15 -14.70
CA LYS A 238 -4.26 9.13 -15.16
C LYS A 238 -5.50 9.18 -14.27
N LEU A 239 -5.45 8.44 -13.16
CA LEU A 239 -6.53 8.38 -12.19
C LEU A 239 -6.59 9.70 -11.43
N TYR A 240 -7.70 10.42 -11.57
CA TYR A 240 -7.96 11.63 -10.79
C TYR A 240 -8.46 11.27 -9.39
N LYS A 241 -9.42 10.34 -9.33
CA LYS A 241 -10.08 9.95 -8.09
C LYS A 241 -10.40 8.47 -8.13
N LYS A 242 -10.10 7.74 -7.06
CA LYS A 242 -10.42 6.33 -6.98
C LYS A 242 -11.86 6.09 -6.51
N SER A 243 -12.40 4.97 -6.96
CA SER A 243 -13.62 4.39 -6.46
C SER A 243 -13.39 3.89 -5.04
N THR A 244 -14.33 4.29 -4.20
CA THR A 244 -14.47 3.89 -2.81
C THR A 244 -15.94 3.61 -2.57
N CYS A 245 -16.31 3.10 -1.40
CA CYS A 245 -17.72 3.02 -1.01
C CYS A 245 -18.42 4.40 -0.93
N LYS A 246 -17.71 5.52 -1.12
CA LYS A 246 -18.28 6.88 -1.12
C LYS A 246 -18.27 7.55 -2.49
N ASN A 247 -17.52 7.04 -3.47
CA ASN A 247 -17.27 7.75 -4.73
C ASN A 247 -16.96 6.78 -5.86
N ILE A 248 -17.27 7.15 -7.10
CA ILE A 248 -16.84 6.43 -8.31
C ILE A 248 -15.42 6.82 -8.74
N ASN A 249 -14.75 5.92 -9.46
CA ASN A 249 -13.50 6.19 -10.17
C ASN A 249 -13.70 7.33 -11.19
N LYS A 250 -12.76 8.27 -11.26
CA LYS A 250 -12.67 9.29 -12.31
C LYS A 250 -11.25 9.39 -12.85
N TYR A 251 -11.13 9.61 -14.15
CA TYR A 251 -9.85 9.70 -14.86
C TYR A 251 -9.74 11.04 -15.59
N TYR A 252 -8.50 11.48 -15.80
CA TYR A 252 -8.18 12.63 -16.63
C TYR A 252 -8.25 12.27 -18.11
N TYR A 253 -8.76 13.18 -18.93
CA TYR A 253 -8.63 13.08 -20.38
C TYR A 253 -7.17 13.18 -20.82
N SER A 254 -6.86 12.54 -21.94
CA SER A 254 -5.53 12.55 -22.55
C SER A 254 -5.54 13.18 -23.93
N CYS A 255 -4.40 13.72 -24.33
CA CYS A 255 -4.19 14.22 -25.67
C CYS A 255 -4.22 13.05 -26.65
N GLU A 256 -5.13 13.06 -27.63
CA GLU A 256 -5.27 11.97 -28.62
C GLU A 256 -3.98 11.66 -29.41
N PHE A 257 -3.09 12.65 -29.58
CA PHE A 257 -1.90 12.49 -30.42
C PHE A 257 -0.63 12.11 -29.66
N CYS A 258 -0.45 12.66 -28.46
CA CYS A 258 0.78 12.42 -27.71
C CYS A 258 0.57 11.68 -26.41
N GLY A 259 -0.68 11.49 -25.95
CA GLY A 259 -1.06 10.79 -24.72
C GLY A 259 -0.96 11.63 -23.44
N LYS A 260 -0.53 12.90 -23.53
CA LYS A 260 -0.34 13.80 -22.37
C LYS A 260 -1.66 14.02 -21.66
N CYS A 261 -1.69 13.98 -20.34
CA CYS A 261 -2.92 14.18 -19.58
C CYS A 261 -3.23 15.64 -19.31
N GLU A 262 -4.51 15.97 -19.33
CA GLU A 262 -5.01 17.22 -18.78
C GLU A 262 -5.33 17.03 -17.30
N TYR A 263 -4.48 17.56 -16.42
CA TYR A 263 -4.70 17.53 -14.97
C TYR A 263 -5.71 18.58 -14.50
N ASN A 264 -6.79 18.75 -15.25
CA ASN A 264 -7.91 19.64 -14.93
C ASN A 264 -9.03 18.79 -14.30
N PRO A 265 -9.32 18.93 -12.99
CA PRO A 265 -10.38 18.16 -12.32
C PRO A 265 -11.77 18.30 -12.95
N ASN A 266 -12.03 19.43 -13.61
CA ASN A 266 -13.30 19.68 -14.30
C ASN A 266 -13.38 18.95 -15.64
N HIS A 267 -12.23 18.52 -16.19
CA HIS A 267 -12.14 17.73 -17.40
C HIS A 267 -11.76 16.29 -17.07
N THR A 268 -12.72 15.59 -16.46
CA THR A 268 -12.58 14.18 -16.06
C THR A 268 -13.76 13.37 -16.57
N PHE A 269 -13.58 12.06 -16.70
CA PHE A 269 -14.65 11.12 -17.09
C PHE A 269 -14.69 9.91 -16.16
N SER A 270 -15.87 9.29 -16.06
CA SER A 270 -16.11 7.97 -15.49
C SER A 270 -16.54 6.99 -16.58
N TYR A 271 -16.28 5.70 -16.39
CA TYR A 271 -16.93 4.65 -17.16
C TYR A 271 -18.14 4.17 -16.35
N GLU A 272 -19.35 4.44 -16.83
CA GLU A 272 -20.58 3.94 -16.25
C GLU A 272 -21.17 2.92 -17.22
N PHE A 273 -21.33 1.67 -16.78
CA PHE A 273 -22.04 0.64 -17.54
C PHE A 273 -23.55 0.75 -17.26
N SER A 274 -24.18 1.83 -17.74
CA SER A 274 -25.56 1.79 -18.22
C SER A 274 -25.86 3.06 -19.01
N GLU A 275 -26.29 2.93 -20.26
CA GLU A 275 -26.71 4.04 -21.11
C GLU A 275 -27.93 4.81 -20.53
N ASP A 276 -28.63 4.22 -19.55
CA ASP A 276 -29.94 4.70 -19.10
C ASP A 276 -29.99 5.32 -17.68
N LYS A 277 -28.87 5.46 -16.96
CA LYS A 277 -28.86 6.04 -15.59
C LYS A 277 -27.62 6.90 -15.33
N PRO A 278 -27.69 8.22 -15.58
CA PRO A 278 -26.57 9.14 -15.41
C PRO A 278 -26.41 9.69 -13.98
N GLU A 279 -27.14 9.16 -12.98
CA GLU A 279 -27.04 9.69 -11.62
C GLU A 279 -25.99 8.93 -10.80
N PRO A 280 -24.95 9.62 -10.30
CA PRO A 280 -24.05 9.02 -9.32
C PRO A 280 -24.90 8.61 -8.12
N ILE A 281 -24.74 7.38 -7.65
CA ILE A 281 -25.37 6.92 -6.41
C ILE A 281 -24.87 7.83 -5.27
N GLU A 282 -25.61 8.91 -4.98
CA GLU A 282 -25.21 9.98 -4.05
C GLU A 282 -24.98 9.46 -2.62
N ASP A 283 -25.46 8.26 -2.30
CA ASP A 283 -25.35 7.65 -0.98
C ASP A 283 -24.43 6.43 -0.89
N GLY A 284 -23.61 6.11 -1.90
CA GLY A 284 -22.64 4.99 -1.81
C GLY A 284 -23.28 3.60 -1.63
N ARG A 285 -24.60 3.47 -1.83
CA ARG A 285 -25.41 2.29 -1.44
C ARG A 285 -25.16 1.02 -2.26
N PHE A 286 -24.36 1.07 -3.33
CA PHE A 286 -24.10 -0.09 -4.21
C PHE A 286 -22.61 -0.36 -4.48
N TYR A 287 -21.69 0.33 -3.80
CA TYR A 287 -20.26 0.05 -3.92
C TYR A 287 -19.79 -0.83 -2.75
N GLY A 288 -19.06 -1.91 -3.07
CA GLY A 288 -18.57 -2.87 -2.07
C GLY A 288 -17.72 -2.22 -0.96
N HIS A 289 -17.97 -2.62 0.29
CA HIS A 289 -17.16 -2.24 1.45
C HIS A 289 -16.06 -3.28 1.70
N HIS A 290 -14.90 -2.82 2.19
CA HIS A 290 -13.79 -3.70 2.55
C HIS A 290 -13.49 -3.61 4.05
N PHE A 291 -14.15 -4.49 4.83
CA PHE A 291 -14.10 -4.53 6.29
C PHE A 291 -12.90 -5.29 6.80
N ILE A 292 -11.81 -4.56 7.01
CA ILE A 292 -10.52 -5.16 7.34
C ILE A 292 -9.75 -4.43 8.44
N ASP A 293 -10.24 -3.29 8.90
CA ASP A 293 -9.56 -2.53 9.94
C ASP A 293 -9.98 -3.07 11.31
N HIS A 294 -9.00 -3.54 12.08
CA HIS A 294 -9.17 -4.04 13.45
C HIS A 294 -9.11 -2.90 14.47
N LYS A 295 -10.16 -2.07 14.50
CA LYS A 295 -10.25 -0.95 15.42
C LYS A 295 -10.77 -1.38 16.79
N ILE A 296 -9.94 -1.24 17.82
CA ILE A 296 -10.34 -1.51 19.21
C ILE A 296 -10.93 -0.23 19.81
N THR A 297 -12.16 0.09 19.44
CA THR A 297 -12.90 1.26 19.96
C THR A 297 -14.26 0.88 20.49
N LYS A 298 -14.87 1.77 21.28
CA LYS A 298 -16.20 1.58 21.84
C LYS A 298 -17.26 1.38 20.76
N GLU A 299 -17.18 2.08 19.63
CA GLU A 299 -18.14 1.97 18.52
C GLU A 299 -18.11 0.60 17.85
N ASN A 300 -16.95 -0.03 17.85
CA ASN A 300 -16.76 -1.35 17.25
C ASN A 300 -17.06 -2.49 18.23
N PHE A 301 -17.15 -2.24 19.54
CA PHE A 301 -17.29 -3.29 20.54
C PHE A 301 -18.65 -4.01 20.47
N ILE A 302 -18.61 -5.35 20.49
CA ILE A 302 -19.79 -6.24 20.43
C ILE A 302 -20.13 -6.80 21.81
N GLY A 303 -19.14 -7.36 22.50
CA GLY A 303 -19.33 -8.09 23.75
C GLY A 303 -18.13 -8.97 24.11
N ILE A 304 -18.30 -9.79 25.13
CA ILE A 304 -17.31 -10.80 25.56
C ILE A 304 -17.84 -12.16 25.14
N ASN A 305 -17.02 -12.96 24.46
CA ASN A 305 -17.41 -14.32 24.05
C ASN A 305 -17.26 -15.33 25.21
N SER A 306 -17.66 -16.58 24.98
CA SER A 306 -17.57 -17.66 25.97
C SER A 306 -16.13 -17.98 26.44
N ARG A 307 -15.11 -17.49 25.72
CA ARG A 307 -13.69 -17.65 26.05
C ARG A 307 -13.14 -16.48 26.88
N GLY A 308 -13.96 -15.50 27.25
CA GLY A 308 -13.53 -14.31 27.99
C GLY A 308 -12.80 -13.27 27.14
N GLU A 309 -12.92 -13.35 25.81
CA GLU A 309 -12.25 -12.46 24.87
C GLU A 309 -13.19 -11.34 24.44
N ARG A 310 -12.67 -10.13 24.27
CA ARG A 310 -13.46 -8.98 23.80
C ARG A 310 -13.59 -9.05 22.28
N VAL A 311 -14.81 -9.01 21.77
CA VAL A 311 -15.12 -9.11 20.35
C VAL A 311 -15.55 -7.76 19.79
N TYR A 312 -15.05 -7.43 18.60
CA TYR A 312 -15.26 -6.17 17.90
C TYR A 312 -15.69 -6.40 16.44
N TRP A 313 -16.53 -5.52 15.90
CA TRP A 313 -16.80 -5.41 14.47
C TRP A 313 -15.57 -4.89 13.73
N LYS A 314 -15.32 -5.40 12.53
CA LYS A 314 -14.32 -4.83 11.62
C LYS A 314 -14.80 -3.50 11.04
N SER A 315 -13.87 -2.63 10.66
CA SER A 315 -14.14 -1.36 9.97
C SER A 315 -13.74 -1.36 8.52
N CYS A 316 -14.48 -0.62 7.70
CA CYS A 316 -14.16 -0.40 6.30
C CYS A 316 -12.92 0.48 6.20
N SER A 317 -11.90 0.00 5.50
CA SER A 317 -10.63 0.73 5.30
C SER A 317 -10.75 2.06 4.56
N GLN A 318 -11.89 2.33 3.92
CA GLN A 318 -12.12 3.55 3.11
C GLN A 318 -12.98 4.58 3.84
N CYS A 319 -14.18 4.19 4.31
CA CYS A 319 -15.06 5.13 5.00
C CYS A 319 -14.81 5.21 6.51
N GLY A 320 -14.10 4.23 7.09
CA GLY A 320 -13.83 4.14 8.53
C GLY A 320 -14.97 3.56 9.36
N ASN A 321 -16.20 3.54 8.82
CA ASN A 321 -17.38 2.97 9.47
C ASN A 321 -17.22 1.46 9.68
N ASN A 322 -17.77 0.95 10.79
CA ASN A 322 -17.83 -0.48 11.06
C ASN A 322 -18.87 -1.18 10.17
N VAL A 323 -18.87 -2.51 10.17
CA VAL A 323 -19.81 -3.33 9.39
C VAL A 323 -21.26 -2.95 9.72
N LYS A 324 -21.60 -2.77 10.99
CA LYS A 324 -22.95 -2.38 11.42
C LYS A 324 -23.38 -1.02 10.85
N ASP A 325 -22.48 -0.12 10.51
CA ASP A 325 -22.85 1.19 9.94
C ASP A 325 -22.79 1.22 8.40
N CYS A 326 -22.35 0.14 7.74
CA CYS A 326 -22.10 0.13 6.30
C CYS A 326 -22.62 -1.08 5.54
N ASN A 327 -22.85 -2.21 6.20
CA ASN A 327 -23.40 -3.38 5.55
C ASN A 327 -24.49 -4.02 6.40
N SER A 328 -25.54 -4.43 5.70
CA SER A 328 -26.68 -5.20 6.19
C SER A 328 -27.47 -4.63 7.38
N SER A 329 -27.13 -3.50 7.99
CA SER A 329 -27.87 -3.01 9.18
C SER A 329 -29.16 -2.27 8.84
N PRO A 330 -30.02 -1.98 9.84
CA PRO A 330 -31.22 -1.15 9.65
C PRO A 330 -30.95 0.27 9.11
N LYS A 331 -29.70 0.76 9.14
CA LYS A 331 -29.35 2.05 8.51
C LYS A 331 -29.23 1.93 6.99
N ILE A 332 -28.78 0.79 6.51
CA ILE A 332 -28.51 0.52 5.08
C ILE A 332 -29.73 -0.13 4.43
N PHE A 333 -30.32 -1.14 5.09
CA PHE A 333 -31.59 -1.68 4.68
C PHE A 333 -32.69 -0.68 5.08
N ASN A 334 -33.23 -0.02 4.07
CA ASN A 334 -34.20 1.06 4.20
C ASN A 334 -35.27 0.91 3.10
N ARG A 335 -36.09 1.95 2.90
CA ARG A 335 -37.20 1.85 1.96
C ARG A 335 -36.77 1.46 0.54
N ALA A 336 -35.64 1.97 0.06
CA ALA A 336 -35.14 1.66 -1.28
C ALA A 336 -34.71 0.20 -1.43
N THR A 337 -34.08 -0.40 -0.41
CA THR A 337 -33.70 -1.82 -0.46
C THR A 337 -34.91 -2.73 -0.32
N PHE A 338 -35.93 -2.29 0.43
CA PHE A 338 -37.21 -2.98 0.53
C PHE A 338 -37.95 -2.98 -0.81
N ASP A 339 -38.04 -1.84 -1.49
CA ASP A 339 -38.71 -1.72 -2.79
C ASP A 339 -38.02 -2.59 -3.86
N PHE A 340 -36.67 -2.67 -3.85
CA PHE A 340 -35.91 -3.62 -4.67
C PHE A 340 -36.26 -5.08 -4.34
N ALA A 341 -36.30 -5.43 -3.05
CA ALA A 341 -36.64 -6.77 -2.59
C ALA A 341 -38.06 -7.20 -3.03
N LEU A 342 -39.05 -6.30 -2.96
CA LEU A 342 -40.40 -6.54 -3.50
C LEU A 342 -40.34 -6.85 -5.00
N GLY A 343 -39.55 -6.09 -5.77
CA GLY A 343 -39.34 -6.33 -7.20
C GLY A 343 -38.70 -7.68 -7.55
N THR A 344 -38.05 -8.32 -6.57
CA THR A 344 -37.49 -9.69 -6.71
C THR A 344 -38.45 -10.80 -6.24
N GLY A 345 -39.71 -10.47 -5.95
CA GLY A 345 -40.73 -11.44 -5.56
C GLY A 345 -40.85 -11.68 -4.05
N MET A 346 -40.34 -10.76 -3.20
CA MET A 346 -40.66 -10.78 -1.78
C MET A 346 -42.07 -10.24 -1.52
N ASP A 347 -42.80 -10.85 -0.59
CA ASP A 347 -44.09 -10.39 -0.05
C ASP A 347 -43.92 -9.87 1.39
N GLY A 348 -44.51 -8.72 1.73
CA GLY A 348 -44.52 -8.18 3.10
C GLY A 348 -44.65 -6.65 3.16
N THR A 349 -44.73 -6.08 4.37
CA THR A 349 -44.66 -4.62 4.57
C THR A 349 -43.25 -4.15 4.91
N TYR A 350 -42.99 -2.85 4.75
CA TYR A 350 -41.70 -2.25 5.10
C TYR A 350 -41.39 -2.42 6.60
N GLU A 351 -42.39 -2.31 7.46
CA GLU A 351 -42.27 -2.47 8.90
C GLU A 351 -41.84 -3.89 9.27
N GLN A 352 -42.45 -4.90 8.63
CA GLN A 352 -42.08 -6.30 8.80
C GLN A 352 -40.65 -6.56 8.34
N TYR A 353 -40.26 -5.99 7.19
CA TYR A 353 -38.89 -6.06 6.68
C TYR A 353 -37.89 -5.48 7.69
N MET A 354 -38.14 -4.28 8.20
CA MET A 354 -37.26 -3.62 9.16
C MET A 354 -37.18 -4.36 10.50
N GLU A 355 -38.27 -4.96 10.97
CA GLU A 355 -38.29 -5.79 12.16
C GLU A 355 -37.36 -7.01 12.01
N ILE A 356 -37.44 -7.72 10.88
CA ILE A 356 -36.62 -8.90 10.59
C ILE A 356 -35.14 -8.53 10.55
N ILE A 357 -34.80 -7.48 9.78
CA ILE A 357 -33.42 -7.02 9.65
C ILE A 357 -32.86 -6.63 11.01
N THR A 358 -33.63 -5.87 11.79
CA THR A 358 -33.23 -5.44 13.14
C THR A 358 -33.01 -6.63 14.05
N LYS A 359 -33.92 -7.62 14.01
CA LYS A 359 -33.80 -8.85 14.79
C LYS A 359 -32.56 -9.67 14.39
N GLN A 360 -32.38 -9.89 13.10
CA GLN A 360 -31.23 -10.64 12.56
C GLN A 360 -29.90 -10.01 12.95
N TRP A 361 -29.82 -8.68 12.97
CA TRP A 361 -28.64 -7.96 13.45
C TRP A 361 -28.39 -8.04 14.94
N ASN A 362 -29.44 -7.86 15.73
CA ASN A 362 -29.28 -7.80 17.18
C ASN A 362 -29.08 -9.19 17.81
N THR A 363 -29.48 -10.26 17.11
CA THR A 363 -29.30 -11.65 17.58
C THR A 363 -28.32 -12.41 16.68
N VAL A 364 -28.74 -12.83 15.49
CA VAL A 364 -28.02 -13.82 14.67
C VAL A 364 -26.59 -13.37 14.37
N TYR A 365 -26.39 -12.20 13.76
CA TYR A 365 -25.05 -11.74 13.41
C TYR A 365 -24.19 -11.46 14.64
N LYS A 366 -24.79 -10.95 15.73
CA LYS A 366 -24.09 -10.70 16.98
C LYS A 366 -23.60 -12.01 17.61
N ASP A 367 -24.47 -13.00 17.69
CA ASP A 367 -24.18 -14.31 18.29
C ASP A 367 -23.14 -15.05 17.45
N GLU A 368 -23.28 -15.07 16.12
CA GLU A 368 -22.28 -15.60 15.20
C GLU A 368 -20.93 -14.91 15.36
N ALA A 369 -20.91 -13.58 15.53
CA ALA A 369 -19.67 -12.85 15.74
C ALA A 369 -18.99 -13.23 17.06
N LEU A 370 -19.76 -13.40 18.14
CA LEU A 370 -19.26 -13.82 19.45
C LEU A 370 -18.79 -15.29 19.43
N GLU A 371 -19.48 -16.16 18.71
CA GLU A 371 -19.15 -17.58 18.59
C GLU A 371 -17.87 -17.80 17.77
N ASN A 372 -17.78 -17.16 16.60
CA ASN A 372 -16.75 -17.45 15.61
C ASN A 372 -15.46 -16.64 15.77
N ALA A 373 -15.53 -15.42 16.31
CA ALA A 373 -14.32 -14.64 16.55
C ALA A 373 -13.62 -15.12 17.82
N SER A 374 -12.32 -15.40 17.73
CA SER A 374 -11.49 -15.82 18.85
C SER A 374 -10.12 -15.17 18.84
N LEU A 375 -9.27 -15.42 19.84
CA LEU A 375 -7.87 -15.03 19.78
C LEU A 375 -7.05 -15.77 18.72
N GLU A 376 -7.62 -16.78 18.07
CA GLU A 376 -6.99 -17.60 17.03
C GLU A 376 -7.64 -17.45 15.65
N PHE A 377 -8.81 -16.80 15.53
CA PHE A 377 -9.53 -16.71 14.27
C PHE A 377 -10.32 -15.40 14.21
N ASP A 378 -10.28 -14.72 13.07
CA ASP A 378 -11.25 -13.65 12.80
C ASP A 378 -12.56 -14.30 12.34
N GLY A 379 -13.68 -13.81 12.87
CA GLY A 379 -14.98 -14.07 12.27
C GLY A 379 -15.09 -13.34 10.92
N PRO A 380 -16.13 -13.63 10.12
CA PRO A 380 -16.33 -12.98 8.82
C PRO A 380 -16.22 -11.45 8.89
N ASN A 381 -16.94 -10.84 9.84
CA ASN A 381 -17.01 -9.39 10.04
C ASN A 381 -16.54 -8.92 11.42
N SER A 382 -15.93 -9.80 12.21
CA SER A 382 -15.55 -9.54 13.59
C SER A 382 -14.17 -10.10 13.92
N PHE A 383 -13.59 -9.63 15.02
CA PHE A 383 -12.32 -10.12 15.54
C PHE A 383 -12.32 -10.06 17.07
N ALA A 384 -11.50 -10.88 17.72
CA ALA A 384 -11.38 -10.89 19.17
C ALA A 384 -9.96 -10.56 19.64
N VAL A 385 -9.89 -9.89 20.79
CA VAL A 385 -8.67 -9.47 21.49
C VAL A 385 -8.75 -9.83 22.97
N LEU A 386 -7.63 -9.74 23.70
CA LEU A 386 -7.61 -9.97 25.13
C LEU A 386 -8.50 -8.94 25.84
N ASP A 387 -9.07 -9.29 27.00
CA ASP A 387 -9.74 -8.32 27.88
C ASP A 387 -8.73 -7.41 28.61
N LYS A 388 -7.98 -6.64 27.80
CA LYS A 388 -6.91 -5.72 28.19
C LYS A 388 -7.06 -4.44 27.38
N VAL A 389 -7.96 -3.57 27.83
CA VAL A 389 -8.24 -2.27 27.23
C VAL A 389 -8.19 -1.18 28.28
N ALA A 390 -7.97 0.06 27.85
CA ALA A 390 -7.92 1.18 28.78
C ALA A 390 -9.27 1.37 29.48
N LYS A 391 -9.23 1.48 30.80
CA LYS A 391 -10.37 1.88 31.65
C LYS A 391 -10.39 3.38 31.96
N ALA A 392 -9.26 4.04 31.74
CA ALA A 392 -9.10 5.48 31.89
C ALA A 392 -9.85 6.25 30.80
N LYS A 393 -10.08 7.54 31.03
CA LYS A 393 -10.58 8.46 30.01
C LYS A 393 -9.55 8.63 28.90
N VAL A 394 -9.96 8.36 27.66
CA VAL A 394 -9.15 8.48 26.43
C VAL A 394 -9.97 9.23 25.38
N SER A 395 -9.33 10.05 24.55
CA SER A 395 -10.03 10.65 23.40
C SER A 395 -10.33 9.61 22.32
N GLY A 396 -11.47 9.73 21.63
CA GLY A 396 -11.87 8.75 20.60
C GLY A 396 -10.84 8.57 19.47
N LYS A 397 -10.04 9.61 19.16
CA LYS A 397 -8.96 9.52 18.16
C LYS A 397 -7.76 8.68 18.63
N ALA A 398 -7.52 8.60 19.94
CA ALA A 398 -6.38 7.87 20.51
C ALA A 398 -6.78 6.48 21.03
N GLU A 399 -8.08 6.22 21.20
CA GLU A 399 -8.61 5.00 21.79
C GLU A 399 -8.04 3.73 21.16
N ASN A 400 -8.02 3.65 19.82
CA ASN A 400 -7.48 2.50 19.10
C ASN A 400 -6.00 2.25 19.44
N ASP A 401 -5.16 3.27 19.29
CA ASP A 401 -3.71 3.16 19.48
C ASP A 401 -3.36 2.84 20.94
N VAL A 402 -4.11 3.43 21.88
CA VAL A 402 -4.01 3.15 23.31
C VAL A 402 -4.37 1.71 23.61
N ASN A 403 -5.51 1.23 23.10
CA ASN A 403 -5.94 -0.15 23.35
C ASN A 403 -4.97 -1.15 22.73
N TRP A 404 -4.39 -0.88 21.56
CA TRP A 404 -3.31 -1.71 21.02
C TRP A 404 -2.06 -1.73 21.90
N ALA A 405 -1.71 -0.62 22.55
CA ALA A 405 -0.61 -0.59 23.51
C ALA A 405 -0.87 -1.49 24.74
N PHE A 406 -2.12 -1.58 25.19
CA PHE A 406 -2.52 -2.52 26.26
C PHE A 406 -2.44 -3.97 25.81
N GLN A 407 -2.88 -4.28 24.59
CA GLN A 407 -2.74 -5.63 24.01
C GLN A 407 -1.28 -6.07 23.95
N ASN A 408 -0.37 -5.14 23.65
CA ASN A 408 1.07 -5.39 23.59
C ASN A 408 1.77 -5.31 24.96
N GLY A 409 1.02 -5.05 26.05
CA GLY A 409 1.57 -4.98 27.40
C GLY A 409 2.58 -3.86 27.61
N LEU A 410 2.42 -2.73 26.90
CA LEU A 410 3.31 -1.57 26.99
C LEU A 410 2.99 -0.67 28.20
N VAL A 411 1.75 -0.66 28.67
CA VAL A 411 1.26 0.28 29.69
C VAL A 411 1.35 -0.32 31.10
N VAL A 412 1.95 0.41 32.03
CA VAL A 412 1.98 0.07 33.48
C VAL A 412 0.86 0.80 34.18
N GLU A 413 -0.35 0.26 34.15
CA GLU A 413 -1.59 0.96 34.56
C GLU A 413 -1.48 1.77 35.87
N LYS A 414 -0.81 1.22 36.89
CA LYS A 414 -0.61 1.85 38.21
C LYS A 414 0.09 3.22 38.15
N LEU A 415 0.78 3.57 37.05
CA LEU A 415 1.52 4.83 36.91
C LEU A 415 0.74 5.94 36.17
N PHE A 416 -0.39 5.64 35.52
CA PHE A 416 -1.02 6.55 34.55
C PHE A 416 -2.34 7.18 35.01
N GLY A 417 -2.86 6.80 36.19
CA GLY A 417 -4.13 7.33 36.70
C GLY A 417 -5.33 6.96 35.81
N ASN A 418 -6.40 7.77 35.90
CA ASN A 418 -7.68 7.52 35.21
C ASN A 418 -8.02 8.53 34.10
N ASP A 419 -7.14 9.48 33.76
CA ASP A 419 -7.32 10.42 32.64
C ASP A 419 -6.05 10.50 31.77
N TYR A 420 -6.10 9.89 30.58
CA TYR A 420 -4.99 9.89 29.63
C TYR A 420 -4.94 11.14 28.74
N THR A 421 -5.94 12.03 28.84
CA THR A 421 -5.88 13.36 28.21
C THR A 421 -5.00 14.34 28.99
N ALA A 422 -4.61 13.98 30.21
CA ALA A 422 -3.66 14.75 31.03
C ALA A 422 -2.25 14.78 30.42
N LYS A 423 -1.43 15.72 30.88
CA LYS A 423 -0.03 15.85 30.43
C LYS A 423 0.83 14.71 30.96
N ILE A 424 1.74 14.21 30.12
CA ILE A 424 2.62 13.11 30.52
C ILE A 424 3.80 13.61 31.34
N THR A 425 4.10 12.91 32.44
CA THR A 425 5.29 13.15 33.25
C THR A 425 6.51 12.39 32.73
N LYS A 426 7.70 12.83 33.12
CA LYS A 426 8.97 12.18 32.78
C LYS A 426 9.02 10.73 33.25
N LEU A 427 8.48 10.42 34.43
CA LEU A 427 8.41 9.05 34.94
C LEU A 427 7.48 8.15 34.12
N GLN A 428 6.30 8.66 33.75
CA GLN A 428 5.35 7.94 32.90
C GLN A 428 5.94 7.67 31.50
N CYS A 429 6.64 8.62 30.91
CA CYS A 429 7.29 8.41 29.62
C CYS A 429 8.45 7.40 29.72
N ALA A 430 9.23 7.47 30.81
CA ALA A 430 10.29 6.51 31.08
C ALA A 430 9.76 5.07 31.20
N SER A 431 8.63 4.85 31.87
CA SER A 431 8.05 3.51 32.00
C SER A 431 7.56 2.95 30.67
N LEU A 432 6.94 3.76 29.80
CA LEU A 432 6.59 3.33 28.43
C LEU A 432 7.83 2.98 27.60
N ALA A 433 8.86 3.82 27.65
CA ALA A 433 10.09 3.62 26.89
C ALA A 433 10.88 2.38 27.35
N VAL A 434 10.93 2.13 28.66
CA VAL A 434 11.54 0.91 29.24
C VAL A 434 10.75 -0.32 28.82
N ASN A 435 9.42 -0.32 28.99
CA ASN A 435 8.59 -1.46 28.59
C ASN A 435 8.71 -1.76 27.09
N LEU A 436 8.71 -0.72 26.25
CA LEU A 436 8.95 -0.86 24.81
C LEU A 436 10.27 -1.58 24.54
N ALA A 437 11.36 -1.16 25.20
CA ALA A 437 12.67 -1.77 25.04
C ALA A 437 12.69 -3.22 25.53
N GLU A 438 12.13 -3.53 26.70
CA GLU A 438 12.09 -4.89 27.25
C GLU A 438 11.23 -5.83 26.39
N LYS A 439 10.09 -5.35 25.86
CA LYS A 439 9.22 -6.15 25.00
C LYS A 439 9.87 -6.46 23.65
N LEU A 440 10.54 -5.48 23.03
CA LEU A 440 11.22 -5.68 21.74
C LEU A 440 12.51 -6.50 21.86
N THR A 441 13.22 -6.40 22.99
CA THR A 441 14.43 -7.21 23.22
C THR A 441 14.14 -8.59 23.77
N GLY A 442 12.95 -8.81 24.35
CA GLY A 442 12.60 -10.02 25.09
C GLY A 442 13.39 -10.17 26.40
N LYS A 443 14.03 -9.10 26.90
CA LYS A 443 14.93 -9.11 28.06
C LYS A 443 14.56 -8.03 29.04
N GLU A 444 14.63 -8.34 30.33
CA GLU A 444 14.49 -7.35 31.38
C GLU A 444 15.76 -6.49 31.50
N ILE A 445 15.60 -5.18 31.68
CA ILE A 445 16.68 -4.25 31.94
C ILE A 445 16.99 -4.28 33.44
N THR A 446 18.23 -4.61 33.80
CA THR A 446 18.69 -4.51 35.19
C THR A 446 18.79 -3.03 35.62
N PRO A 447 18.10 -2.60 36.68
CA PRO A 447 18.13 -1.20 37.13
C PRO A 447 19.50 -0.84 37.72
N VAL A 448 19.96 0.41 37.50
CA VAL A 448 21.10 0.97 38.25
C VAL A 448 20.81 1.02 39.76
N SER A 449 21.79 1.29 40.61
CA SER A 449 21.60 1.43 42.08
C SER A 449 20.44 2.38 42.45
N LYS A 450 19.80 2.13 43.59
CA LYS A 450 18.77 3.03 44.17
C LYS A 450 19.30 4.45 44.39
N LEU A 451 20.61 4.58 44.65
CA LEU A 451 21.29 5.84 44.90
C LEU A 451 21.57 6.66 43.62
N ALA A 452 21.19 6.17 42.44
CA ALA A 452 21.44 6.87 41.18
C ALA A 452 20.66 8.20 41.06
N PHE A 453 19.53 8.32 41.75
CA PHE A 453 18.71 9.53 41.77
C PHE A 453 18.36 9.92 43.20
N PRO A 454 18.60 11.17 43.61
CA PRO A 454 18.28 11.63 44.97
C PRO A 454 16.78 11.81 45.22
N ASP A 455 15.98 11.96 44.16
CA ASP A 455 14.56 12.36 44.21
C ASP A 455 13.58 11.23 43.81
N THR A 456 14.06 10.03 43.46
CA THR A 456 13.18 8.88 43.18
C THR A 456 13.89 7.53 43.27
N GLU A 457 13.24 6.56 43.91
CA GLU A 457 13.67 5.14 43.88
C GLU A 457 12.93 4.32 42.80
N ASN A 458 12.09 4.95 41.98
CA ASN A 458 11.22 4.22 41.07
C ASN A 458 12.03 3.36 40.09
N ILE A 459 11.65 2.08 39.99
CA ILE A 459 12.38 1.10 39.18
C ILE A 459 12.49 1.51 37.71
N TYR A 460 11.46 2.15 37.12
CA TYR A 460 11.48 2.55 35.72
C TYR A 460 12.42 3.72 35.46
N ALA A 461 12.59 4.65 36.41
CA ALA A 461 13.60 5.69 36.30
C ALA A 461 15.01 5.07 36.28
N ARG A 462 15.26 4.11 37.17
CA ARG A 462 16.55 3.40 37.27
C ARG A 462 16.84 2.50 36.06
N LYS A 463 15.83 1.80 35.53
CA LYS A 463 15.94 1.03 34.28
C LYS A 463 16.19 1.95 33.08
N ALA A 464 15.47 3.07 33.00
CA ALA A 464 15.69 4.05 31.94
C ALA A 464 17.12 4.64 31.97
N ALA A 465 17.68 4.85 33.17
CA ALA A 465 19.07 5.26 33.31
C ALA A 465 20.05 4.17 32.85
N ALA A 466 19.84 2.91 33.27
CA ALA A 466 20.67 1.78 32.89
C ALA A 466 20.70 1.57 31.36
N ALA A 467 19.56 1.73 30.71
CA ALA A 467 19.42 1.61 29.25
C ALA A 467 19.88 2.87 28.48
N GLY A 468 20.30 3.94 29.17
CA GLY A 468 20.66 5.21 28.53
C GLY A 468 19.48 5.97 27.91
N ILE A 469 18.23 5.58 28.23
CA ILE A 469 17.01 6.25 27.80
C ILE A 469 16.89 7.61 28.50
N ALA A 470 17.03 7.58 29.84
CA ALA A 470 17.17 8.76 30.66
C ALA A 470 18.65 9.03 30.92
N LYS A 471 19.08 10.29 30.83
CA LYS A 471 20.45 10.67 31.21
C LYS A 471 20.56 10.74 32.74
N PRO A 472 21.55 10.08 33.36
CA PRO A 472 21.82 10.20 34.79
C PRO A 472 22.65 11.46 35.05
N SER A 473 22.01 12.63 35.07
CA SER A 473 22.68 13.89 35.45
C SER A 473 21.84 14.62 36.50
N GLY A 474 22.15 14.37 37.78
CA GLY A 474 21.43 14.96 38.92
C GLY A 474 20.07 14.32 39.18
N ALA A 475 19.12 15.12 39.71
CA ALA A 475 17.75 14.70 39.99
C ALA A 475 17.03 14.19 38.73
N PHE A 476 16.25 13.11 38.87
CA PHE A 476 15.44 12.56 37.79
C PHE A 476 14.28 13.49 37.42
N ASN A 477 13.68 14.20 38.37
CA ASN A 477 12.49 15.02 38.24
C ASN A 477 11.28 14.24 37.69
N PRO A 478 10.74 13.26 38.44
CA PRO A 478 9.72 12.32 37.95
C PRO A 478 8.44 13.00 37.47
N ASN A 479 8.07 14.14 38.05
CA ASN A 479 6.84 14.89 37.76
C ASN A 479 7.00 15.94 36.66
N ALA A 480 8.21 16.12 36.10
CA ALA A 480 8.43 17.09 35.04
C ALA A 480 7.59 16.74 33.80
N ILE A 481 6.87 17.71 33.26
CA ILE A 481 6.08 17.53 32.03
C ILE A 481 7.01 17.53 30.82
N LEU A 482 6.81 16.57 29.92
CA LEU A 482 7.63 16.47 28.72
C LEU A 482 7.00 17.20 27.53
N SER A 483 7.84 17.98 26.84
CA SER A 483 7.60 18.44 25.48
C SER A 483 7.68 17.30 24.46
N ARG A 484 7.15 17.53 23.27
CA ARG A 484 7.18 16.56 22.16
C ARG A 484 8.60 16.12 21.79
N GLN A 485 9.56 17.04 21.74
CA GLN A 485 10.95 16.70 21.42
C GLN A 485 11.65 15.89 22.52
N GLN A 486 11.30 16.14 23.79
CA GLN A 486 11.78 15.33 24.90
C GLN A 486 11.17 13.92 24.85
N MET A 487 9.86 13.81 24.63
CA MET A 487 9.17 12.53 24.47
C MET A 487 9.74 11.71 23.30
N ALA A 488 9.92 12.34 22.13
CA ALA A 488 10.53 11.71 20.96
C ALA A 488 11.94 11.17 21.27
N THR A 489 12.71 11.89 22.07
CA THR A 489 14.05 11.48 22.48
C THR A 489 14.05 10.25 23.39
N TYR A 490 13.04 10.10 24.28
CA TYR A 490 12.90 8.90 25.12
C TYR A 490 12.64 7.66 24.27
N PHE A 491 11.67 7.73 23.36
CA PHE A 491 11.33 6.61 22.49
C PHE A 491 12.45 6.30 21.49
N TYR A 492 13.06 7.32 20.88
CA TYR A 492 14.23 7.13 20.01
C TYR A 492 15.35 6.39 20.75
N ARG A 493 15.73 6.81 21.96
CA ARG A 493 16.77 6.13 22.74
C ARG A 493 16.39 4.71 23.13
N ALA A 494 15.12 4.44 23.44
CA ALA A 494 14.64 3.08 23.66
C ALA A 494 14.82 2.22 22.41
N LEU A 495 14.47 2.75 21.23
CA LEU A 495 14.68 2.05 19.96
C LEU A 495 16.17 1.86 19.64
N GLN A 496 17.05 2.82 19.95
CA GLN A 496 18.49 2.66 19.83
C GLN A 496 19.04 1.59 20.78
N TYR A 497 18.52 1.53 22.01
CA TYR A 497 18.83 0.45 22.94
C TYR A 497 18.42 -0.91 22.36
N VAL A 498 17.23 -1.01 21.76
CA VAL A 498 16.77 -2.23 21.06
C VAL A 498 17.71 -2.60 19.91
N LYS A 499 18.10 -1.64 19.04
CA LYS A 499 19.07 -1.87 17.95
C LYS A 499 20.39 -2.44 18.46
N LYS A 500 20.86 -1.97 19.63
CA LYS A 500 22.13 -2.42 20.23
C LYS A 500 22.04 -3.79 20.91
N ASN A 501 20.87 -4.15 21.45
CA ASN A 501 20.72 -5.31 22.35
C ASN A 501 19.84 -6.45 21.78
N SER A 502 19.46 -6.38 20.51
CA SER A 502 18.67 -7.40 19.81
C SER A 502 19.11 -7.56 18.36
N ARG A 503 18.46 -8.45 17.61
CA ARG A 503 18.66 -8.60 16.16
C ARG A 503 17.89 -7.56 15.33
N ILE A 504 17.07 -6.72 15.97
CA ILE A 504 16.23 -5.73 15.30
C ILE A 504 17.09 -4.63 14.68
N LYS A 505 16.80 -4.33 13.41
CA LYS A 505 17.38 -3.22 12.66
C LYS A 505 16.27 -2.34 12.08
N TYR A 506 16.53 -1.05 11.96
CA TYR A 506 15.58 -0.09 11.38
C TYR A 506 15.97 0.24 9.93
N THR A 507 15.00 0.75 9.18
CA THR A 507 15.22 1.25 7.82
C THR A 507 16.31 2.32 7.80
N PRO A 508 17.11 2.42 6.72
CA PRO A 508 17.80 3.66 6.41
C PRO A 508 16.77 4.80 6.31
N TYR A 509 17.14 5.97 6.80
CA TYR A 509 16.27 7.13 6.79
C TYR A 509 17.09 8.40 6.55
N THR A 510 16.44 9.38 5.94
CA THR A 510 16.98 10.74 5.80
C THR A 510 16.00 11.68 6.48
N PRO A 511 16.39 12.32 7.60
CA PRO A 511 15.56 13.34 8.23
C PRO A 511 15.18 14.42 7.21
N LYS A 512 13.90 14.80 7.18
CA LYS A 512 13.39 15.92 6.37
C LYS A 512 12.66 16.90 7.27
N LEU A 513 13.40 17.52 8.21
CA LEU A 513 12.82 18.41 9.20
C LEU A 513 12.63 19.83 8.66
N GLU A 514 13.34 20.19 7.60
CA GLU A 514 13.33 21.51 6.94
C GLU A 514 11.96 21.84 6.33
N LYS A 515 11.12 20.81 6.09
CA LYS A 515 9.74 20.98 5.63
C LYS A 515 8.82 21.62 6.68
N TYR A 516 9.24 21.66 7.95
CA TYR A 516 8.48 22.25 9.05
C TYR A 516 8.81 23.72 9.22
N SER A 517 7.77 24.56 9.28
CA SER A 517 7.95 26.01 9.50
C SER A 517 8.58 26.34 10.84
N ASP A 518 8.40 25.48 11.84
CA ASP A 518 8.91 25.61 13.21
C ASP A 518 10.15 24.74 13.50
N ASN A 519 10.85 24.26 12.46
CA ASN A 519 12.04 23.41 12.62
C ASN A 519 13.16 24.07 13.45
N ALA A 520 13.23 25.41 13.45
CA ALA A 520 14.20 26.18 14.24
C ALA A 520 14.04 25.99 15.76
N GLN A 521 12.83 25.64 16.24
CA GLN A 521 12.57 25.34 17.65
C GLN A 521 13.05 23.94 18.07
N ILE A 522 13.48 23.10 17.12
CA ILE A 522 14.02 21.78 17.43
C ILE A 522 15.43 21.97 17.98
N ALA A 523 15.60 21.64 19.26
CA ALA A 523 16.89 21.76 19.91
C ALA A 523 17.93 20.87 19.21
N LYS A 524 19.19 21.32 19.17
CA LYS A 524 20.28 20.59 18.49
C LYS A 524 20.40 19.14 18.94
N TRP A 525 20.21 18.88 20.25
CA TRP A 525 20.26 17.54 20.84
C TRP A 525 19.06 16.64 20.49
N ALA A 526 17.96 17.21 19.99
CA ALA A 526 16.72 16.50 19.66
C ALA A 526 16.57 16.25 18.15
N ARG A 527 17.37 16.89 17.29
CA ARG A 527 17.20 16.84 15.83
C ARG A 527 17.21 15.42 15.28
N GLU A 528 18.14 14.58 15.72
CA GLU A 528 18.21 13.19 15.26
C GLU A 528 16.97 12.38 15.68
N ALA A 529 16.58 12.46 16.96
CA ALA A 529 15.42 11.78 17.48
C ALA A 529 14.13 12.24 16.78
N MET A 530 13.93 13.54 16.64
CA MET A 530 12.77 14.11 15.94
C MET A 530 12.75 13.69 14.47
N GLY A 531 13.91 13.70 13.80
CA GLY A 531 14.07 13.26 12.42
C GLY A 531 13.71 11.79 12.23
N PHE A 532 14.22 10.90 13.11
CA PHE A 532 13.90 9.47 13.08
C PHE A 532 12.41 9.23 13.31
N MET A 533 11.88 9.78 14.40
CA MET A 533 10.49 9.55 14.82
C MET A 533 9.48 10.12 13.81
N ASP A 534 9.76 11.28 13.20
CA ASP A 534 8.90 11.84 12.15
C ASP A 534 8.99 11.06 10.85
N THR A 535 10.19 10.66 10.42
CA THR A 535 10.39 9.94 9.16
C THR A 535 9.63 8.61 9.16
N LEU A 536 9.66 7.89 10.27
CA LEU A 536 8.90 6.65 10.45
C LEU A 536 7.43 6.88 10.83
N GLY A 537 6.98 8.13 10.96
CA GLY A 537 5.59 8.45 11.30
C GLY A 537 5.15 8.03 12.71
N LEU A 538 6.11 7.89 13.63
CA LEU A 538 5.87 7.39 14.99
C LEU A 538 5.28 8.44 15.94
N ILE A 539 5.53 9.72 15.66
CA ILE A 539 5.04 10.85 16.47
C ILE A 539 3.88 11.59 15.79
N GLU A 540 2.92 12.01 16.61
CA GLU A 540 1.83 12.85 16.15
C GLU A 540 2.26 14.32 16.03
N LYS A 541 1.84 14.93 14.91
CA LYS A 541 2.09 16.32 14.57
C LYS A 541 0.78 17.07 14.35
N PRO A 542 0.69 18.36 14.72
CA PRO A 542 -0.52 19.15 14.53
C PRO A 542 -0.93 19.30 13.06
N SER A 543 0.04 19.35 12.12
CA SER A 543 -0.25 19.50 10.70
C SER A 543 0.88 18.93 9.83
N LYS A 544 0.70 18.92 8.51
CA LYS A 544 1.76 18.56 7.55
C LYS A 544 2.93 19.54 7.52
N LYS A 545 2.74 20.79 8.00
CA LYS A 545 3.73 21.88 7.94
C LYS A 545 4.29 22.30 9.30
N THR A 546 3.77 21.76 10.41
CA THR A 546 4.14 22.15 11.77
C THR A 546 4.34 20.92 12.66
N ILE A 547 5.43 20.87 13.43
CA ILE A 547 5.75 19.72 14.31
C ILE A 547 5.64 20.04 15.81
N SER A 548 5.67 21.32 16.19
CA SER A 548 5.54 21.87 17.54
C SER A 548 6.45 21.20 18.57
N PRO A 549 7.78 21.26 18.43
CA PRO A 549 8.72 20.46 19.22
C PRO A 549 8.62 20.73 20.73
N GLU A 550 8.34 21.96 21.15
CA GLU A 550 8.29 22.36 22.57
C GLU A 550 6.94 22.14 23.25
N ALA A 551 5.87 21.87 22.49
CA ALA A 551 4.54 21.76 23.08
C ALA A 551 4.41 20.50 23.98
N PRO A 552 3.73 20.61 25.13
CA PRO A 552 3.59 19.51 26.09
C PRO A 552 2.69 18.39 25.58
N CYS A 553 3.16 17.15 25.69
CA CYS A 553 2.44 15.96 25.25
C CYS A 553 1.44 15.46 26.31
N THR A 554 0.38 14.79 25.85
CA THR A 554 -0.57 14.07 26.70
C THR A 554 -0.11 12.62 26.91
N ILE A 555 -0.66 11.96 27.93
CA ILE A 555 -0.43 10.54 28.19
C ILE A 555 -0.86 9.69 26.99
N GLU A 556 -2.05 9.93 26.45
CA GLU A 556 -2.57 9.19 25.29
C GLU A 556 -1.67 9.32 24.06
N ASN A 557 -1.08 10.50 23.80
CA ASN A 557 -0.15 10.70 22.69
C ASN A 557 1.14 9.89 22.89
N ALA A 558 1.62 9.79 24.12
CA ALA A 558 2.81 9.00 24.43
C ALA A 558 2.55 7.50 24.33
N ILE A 559 1.39 7.02 24.81
CA ILE A 559 0.98 5.62 24.68
C ILE A 559 0.83 5.27 23.19
N ALA A 560 0.18 6.13 22.40
CA ALA A 560 0.07 5.94 20.95
C ALA A 560 1.45 5.93 20.25
N THR A 561 2.36 6.81 20.67
CA THR A 561 3.76 6.83 20.17
C THR A 561 4.47 5.52 20.52
N ALA A 562 4.31 5.00 21.74
CA ALA A 562 4.87 3.71 22.15
C ALA A 562 4.30 2.55 21.32
N SER A 563 2.98 2.55 21.11
CA SER A 563 2.26 1.58 20.28
C SER A 563 2.79 1.54 18.84
N LYS A 564 2.94 2.70 18.21
CA LYS A 564 3.53 2.83 16.86
C LYS A 564 5.00 2.39 16.84
N SER A 565 5.76 2.77 17.85
CA SER A 565 7.19 2.45 17.97
C SER A 565 7.45 0.96 18.15
N PHE A 566 6.49 0.20 18.70
CA PHE A 566 6.56 -1.25 18.81
C PHE A 566 6.65 -1.96 17.45
N TYR A 567 6.30 -1.27 16.36
CA TYR A 567 6.43 -1.78 14.99
C TYR A 567 7.43 -0.99 14.14
N ALA A 568 8.31 -0.19 14.76
CA ALA A 568 9.25 0.66 14.03
C ALA A 568 10.19 -0.13 13.10
N ASP A 569 10.49 -1.39 13.44
CA ASP A 569 11.28 -2.31 12.61
C ASP A 569 10.53 -2.78 11.36
N LYS A 570 9.21 -2.65 11.32
CA LYS A 570 8.36 -3.05 10.19
C LYS A 570 8.04 -1.88 9.26
N ILE A 571 8.39 -0.65 9.64
CA ILE A 571 8.18 0.57 8.87
C ILE A 571 9.44 0.91 8.08
N GLY A 572 9.26 1.43 6.87
CA GLY A 572 10.35 2.03 6.09
C GLY A 572 10.50 1.47 4.68
N TRP A 573 11.72 1.51 4.18
CA TRP A 573 12.03 1.05 2.84
C TRP A 573 11.98 -0.47 2.74
N TYR A 574 11.23 -0.95 1.76
CA TYR A 574 11.24 -2.32 1.30
C TYR A 574 11.54 -2.32 -0.20
N GLN A 575 12.13 -3.39 -0.70
CA GLN A 575 12.48 -3.53 -2.09
C GLN A 575 11.90 -4.82 -2.65
N ALA A 576 11.24 -4.70 -3.80
CA ALA A 576 10.69 -5.84 -4.51
C ALA A 576 11.81 -6.80 -4.89
N ARG A 577 11.62 -8.09 -4.56
CA ARG A 577 12.52 -9.18 -4.95
C ARG A 577 12.61 -9.30 -6.46
N THR A 578 13.77 -9.72 -6.96
CA THR A 578 13.98 -10.06 -8.36
C THR A 578 13.26 -11.37 -8.71
N VAL A 579 13.22 -11.72 -10.00
CA VAL A 579 12.58 -12.97 -10.46
C VAL A 579 13.33 -14.21 -9.94
N VAL A 580 14.64 -14.12 -9.71
CA VAL A 580 15.49 -15.24 -9.27
C VAL A 580 15.30 -15.54 -7.78
N GLU A 581 15.03 -14.51 -6.97
CA GLU A 581 14.84 -14.61 -5.52
C GLU A 581 13.40 -15.00 -5.12
N ALA A 582 12.47 -14.99 -6.06
CA ALA A 582 11.09 -15.44 -5.88
C ALA A 582 10.98 -16.84 -6.50
N ASP A 583 10.74 -17.87 -5.68
CA ASP A 583 10.66 -19.28 -6.12
C ASP A 583 9.80 -19.42 -7.40
N ALA A 584 10.31 -20.20 -8.35
CA ALA A 584 9.84 -20.32 -9.73
C ALA A 584 8.42 -20.90 -9.89
N ARG A 585 7.65 -21.03 -8.81
CA ARG A 585 6.25 -21.46 -8.79
C ARG A 585 5.26 -20.30 -8.54
N PHE A 586 5.75 -19.09 -8.25
CA PHE A 586 4.95 -17.90 -7.89
C PHE A 586 4.52 -17.03 -9.09
N TYR A 587 4.56 -17.58 -10.31
CA TYR A 587 4.32 -16.85 -11.56
C TYR A 587 2.84 -16.51 -11.87
N SER A 588 1.89 -16.78 -10.97
CA SER A 588 0.47 -16.42 -11.15
C SER A 588 -0.05 -15.35 -10.18
N SER A 589 0.66 -15.07 -9.08
CA SER A 589 0.40 -13.91 -8.23
C SER A 589 1.34 -12.79 -8.65
N ASN A 590 0.99 -12.13 -9.75
CA ASN A 590 1.65 -10.92 -10.22
C ASN A 590 2.05 -10.04 -9.02
N ARG A 591 3.31 -9.57 -8.98
CA ARG A 591 3.89 -8.54 -8.10
C ARG A 591 3.10 -7.23 -8.17
N THR A 592 1.85 -7.31 -7.76
CA THR A 592 0.83 -6.29 -7.96
C THR A 592 0.52 -5.77 -6.58
N ALA A 593 0.73 -4.47 -6.38
CA ALA A 593 -0.06 -3.80 -5.38
C ALA A 593 -1.50 -3.92 -5.85
N GLN A 594 -2.27 -4.72 -5.13
CA GLN A 594 -3.70 -4.71 -5.28
C GLN A 594 -4.21 -3.65 -4.31
N HIS A 595 -5.11 -2.80 -4.78
CA HIS A 595 -6.06 -2.33 -3.81
C HIS A 595 -6.98 -3.52 -3.53
N PHE A 596 -7.13 -3.91 -2.27
CA PHE A 596 -8.05 -5.02 -1.92
C PHE A 596 -9.50 -4.83 -2.42
N LEU A 597 -9.90 -3.60 -2.74
CA LEU A 597 -11.19 -3.31 -3.38
C LEU A 597 -11.29 -3.88 -4.81
N ASP A 598 -10.16 -4.12 -5.47
CA ASP A 598 -10.07 -4.69 -6.81
C ASP A 598 -10.48 -6.18 -6.81
N SER A 599 -10.44 -6.84 -5.64
CA SER A 599 -10.85 -8.23 -5.41
C SER A 599 -12.25 -8.41 -4.80
N ALA A 600 -12.87 -7.34 -4.29
CA ALA A 600 -14.09 -7.43 -3.46
C ALA A 600 -15.41 -7.25 -4.23
N LEU A 601 -15.36 -6.98 -5.54
CA LEU A 601 -16.53 -6.94 -6.39
C LEU A 601 -16.51 -8.16 -7.30
N SER A 602 -17.23 -9.21 -6.92
CA SER A 602 -17.65 -10.24 -7.85
C SER A 602 -18.52 -9.58 -8.93
N GLY A 603 -17.91 -9.19 -10.05
CA GLY A 603 -18.60 -8.66 -11.23
C GLY A 603 -18.38 -7.18 -11.55
N ASN A 604 -17.45 -6.45 -10.89
CA ASN A 604 -17.03 -5.15 -11.43
C ASN A 604 -15.71 -5.31 -12.17
N ASP A 605 -15.82 -5.73 -13.43
CA ASP A 605 -14.77 -6.05 -14.39
C ASP A 605 -13.86 -4.87 -14.77
N TRP A 606 -13.68 -3.87 -13.90
CA TRP A 606 -12.74 -2.76 -14.12
C TRP A 606 -11.87 -2.46 -12.89
N GLY A 607 -12.36 -2.72 -11.67
CA GLY A 607 -11.55 -2.58 -10.44
C GLY A 607 -10.39 -3.58 -10.41
N GLY A 608 -10.63 -4.82 -10.82
CA GLY A 608 -9.62 -5.90 -10.91
C GLY A 608 -8.47 -5.66 -11.90
N TRP A 609 -8.54 -4.62 -12.73
CA TRP A 609 -7.69 -4.41 -13.91
C TRP A 609 -6.68 -3.26 -13.75
N LEU A 610 -6.89 -2.33 -12.82
CA LEU A 610 -5.95 -1.24 -12.54
C LEU A 610 -4.89 -1.68 -11.53
N ARG A 611 -3.94 -2.48 -12.00
CA ARG A 611 -2.87 -3.01 -11.14
C ARG A 611 -1.62 -2.15 -11.22
N TYR A 612 -1.10 -1.74 -10.06
CA TYR A 612 0.27 -1.24 -10.00
C TYR A 612 1.20 -2.44 -9.91
N VAL A 613 2.02 -2.65 -10.93
CA VAL A 613 3.04 -3.69 -10.98
C VAL A 613 4.33 -3.11 -10.43
N TYR A 614 4.81 -3.71 -9.34
CA TYR A 614 6.15 -3.49 -8.83
C TYR A 614 7.11 -4.45 -9.52
N THR A 615 8.20 -3.89 -10.02
CA THR A 615 9.26 -4.63 -10.72
C THR A 615 10.34 -4.98 -9.70
N GLY A 616 11.11 -6.04 -9.96
CA GLY A 616 12.28 -6.34 -9.14
C GLY A 616 13.21 -5.13 -9.04
N GLY A 617 13.72 -4.87 -7.83
CA GLY A 617 14.55 -3.69 -7.56
C GLY A 617 13.77 -2.40 -7.25
N THR A 618 12.46 -2.35 -7.47
CA THR A 618 11.65 -1.17 -7.09
C THR A 618 11.54 -1.05 -5.58
N ARG A 619 11.72 0.16 -5.06
CA ARG A 619 11.56 0.49 -3.65
C ARG A 619 10.17 1.01 -3.33
N ILE A 620 9.66 0.62 -2.17
CA ILE A 620 8.41 1.12 -1.61
C ILE A 620 8.62 1.56 -0.16
N TRP A 621 7.79 2.49 0.29
CA TRP A 621 7.75 2.89 1.69
C TRP A 621 6.56 2.23 2.40
N VAL A 622 6.85 1.21 3.20
CA VAL A 622 5.85 0.54 4.05
C VAL A 622 5.55 1.39 5.28
N THR A 623 4.28 1.66 5.53
CA THR A 623 3.85 2.58 6.61
C THR A 623 3.55 1.90 7.94
N GLY A 624 3.69 0.57 8.02
CA GLY A 624 3.46 -0.20 9.25
C GLY A 624 3.04 -1.64 8.94
N PRO A 625 2.91 -2.50 9.96
CA PRO A 625 2.30 -3.81 9.76
C PRO A 625 0.79 -3.67 9.61
N ARG A 626 0.16 -4.65 8.98
CA ARG A 626 -1.28 -4.83 9.10
C ARG A 626 -1.57 -5.57 10.40
N VAL A 627 -2.46 -5.01 11.22
CA VAL A 627 -2.93 -5.65 12.45
C VAL A 627 -4.15 -6.48 12.09
N GLY A 628 -4.13 -7.78 12.36
CA GLY A 628 -5.18 -8.71 11.95
C GLY A 628 -4.66 -10.13 11.77
N SER A 629 -5.57 -11.09 11.62
CA SER A 629 -5.31 -12.47 12.06
C SER A 629 -5.47 -13.54 10.98
N SER A 630 -6.14 -13.23 9.87
CA SER A 630 -6.19 -14.11 8.72
C SER A 630 -4.84 -14.17 8.01
N ARG A 631 -4.42 -15.36 7.59
CA ARG A 631 -3.18 -15.60 6.84
C ARG A 631 -3.10 -14.76 5.57
N ASP A 632 -4.23 -14.51 4.91
CA ASP A 632 -4.26 -13.71 3.68
C ASP A 632 -4.03 -12.21 3.94
N TYR A 633 -4.33 -11.69 5.13
CA TYR A 633 -4.16 -10.27 5.46
C TYR A 633 -2.83 -9.94 6.14
N ALA A 634 -2.31 -10.85 6.97
CA ALA A 634 -1.00 -10.68 7.62
C ALA A 634 0.17 -10.70 6.61
N ARG A 635 -0.07 -11.24 5.41
CA ARG A 635 0.85 -11.23 4.26
C ARG A 635 0.85 -9.92 3.48
N HIS A 636 0.27 -8.82 3.96
CA HIS A 636 0.20 -7.59 3.19
C HIS A 636 0.77 -6.37 3.92
N TYR A 637 1.60 -5.60 3.21
CA TYR A 637 2.10 -4.32 3.70
C TYR A 637 1.32 -3.14 3.13
N PRO A 638 0.83 -2.22 3.98
CA PRO A 638 0.36 -0.93 3.53
C PRO A 638 1.53 -0.09 3.00
N THR A 639 1.38 0.40 1.77
CA THR A 639 2.29 1.35 1.12
C THR A 639 1.48 2.42 0.40
N LYS A 640 2.15 3.41 -0.20
CA LYS A 640 1.51 4.48 -0.97
C LYS A 640 1.64 4.25 -2.46
N ASN A 641 0.52 4.41 -3.16
CA ASN A 641 0.50 4.42 -4.61
C ASN A 641 1.23 5.69 -5.09
N PRO A 642 2.24 5.57 -5.97
CA PRO A 642 3.08 6.70 -6.34
C PRO A 642 2.36 7.75 -7.20
N TYR A 643 1.24 7.42 -7.86
CA TYR A 643 0.53 8.37 -8.72
C TYR A 643 -0.51 9.18 -7.95
N ASN A 644 -1.30 8.53 -7.09
CA ASN A 644 -2.43 9.17 -6.42
C ASN A 644 -2.24 9.32 -4.88
N GLY A 645 -1.16 8.77 -4.31
CA GLY A 645 -0.85 8.87 -2.88
C GLY A 645 -1.75 8.06 -1.95
N GLU A 646 -2.65 7.24 -2.49
CA GLU A 646 -3.56 6.40 -1.72
C GLU A 646 -2.85 5.21 -1.07
N THR A 647 -3.44 4.66 -0.01
CA THR A 647 -2.93 3.42 0.57
C THR A 647 -3.29 2.24 -0.32
N ILE A 648 -2.25 1.53 -0.77
CA ILE A 648 -2.31 0.23 -1.46
C ILE A 648 -1.67 -0.83 -0.57
N TYR A 649 -1.95 -2.09 -0.89
CA TYR A 649 -1.39 -3.22 -0.15
C TYR A 649 -0.57 -4.08 -1.10
N VAL A 650 0.66 -4.39 -0.70
CA VAL A 650 1.54 -5.30 -1.43
C VAL A 650 1.71 -6.60 -0.67
N ILE A 651 1.92 -7.70 -1.38
CA ILE A 651 2.21 -9.00 -0.79
C ILE A 651 3.60 -8.96 -0.13
N ALA A 652 3.69 -9.36 1.13
CA ALA A 652 4.86 -9.24 1.97
C ALA A 652 6.01 -10.14 1.48
N GLU A 653 5.71 -11.36 1.02
CA GLU A 653 6.71 -12.30 0.53
C GLU A 653 7.49 -11.77 -0.68
N ASP A 654 6.88 -10.89 -1.47
CA ASP A 654 7.49 -10.30 -2.68
C ASP A 654 8.50 -9.18 -2.37
N PHE A 655 8.60 -8.75 -1.12
CA PHE A 655 9.41 -7.61 -0.72
C PHE A 655 10.36 -7.98 0.43
N LEU A 656 11.60 -7.49 0.33
CA LEU A 656 12.56 -7.56 1.42
C LEU A 656 12.71 -6.18 2.07
N PRO A 657 12.70 -6.08 3.40
CA PRO A 657 13.03 -4.82 4.05
C PRO A 657 14.47 -4.43 3.74
N ILE A 658 14.72 -3.13 3.61
CA ILE A 658 16.07 -2.57 3.52
C ILE A 658 16.45 -2.13 4.92
N LYS A 659 17.60 -2.61 5.41
CA LYS A 659 18.08 -2.27 6.75
C LYS A 659 19.38 -1.48 6.66
N ALA A 660 19.50 -0.50 7.54
CA ALA A 660 20.77 0.16 7.76
C ALA A 660 21.72 -0.83 8.44
N ASP A 661 22.99 -0.80 8.03
CA ASP A 661 24.03 -1.67 8.56
C ASP A 661 24.17 -1.57 10.10
#